data_AF-A0A1V6BKF7-F1
#
_entry.id   AF-A0A1V6BKF7-F1
#
_cell.length_a   1.000
_cell.length_b   1.000
_cell.length_c   1.000
_cell.angle_alpha   90.00
_cell.angle_beta   90.00
_cell.angle_gamma   90.00
#
_symmetry.space_group_name_H-M   'P 1'
#
loop_
_entity.id
_entity.type
_entity.pdbx_description
1 polymer ?
#
loop_
_entity_poly.entity_id
_entity_poly.type
_entity_poly.pdbx_seq_one_letter_code
_entity_poly.pdbx_strand_id
1 'polypeptide(L)'
;MGMSITPEIIRDVQLSITIFNWVVFGSLVIALLVGFVRGMKKSIFRFLTRVVPLILLFVFVDLFAKIILTWQFPSFINIDLGNSVLEIVTNAAAEKFNNGVPLPETSEIYQLVLSLGISVSRFIVFYIGVALCTFIVTPLLNLILLILRKIFERPTYGPDGKKEKPKKNILSRLIGMGIGGLQYVLVFLLITLPLFGPVSLLMSLKDEMLDSFDTQSIQQSGEVIVSESEQNKEKVENAFKVLEQFDRITIRRILNRFGGKEKPLDALYFGYLTRIKTKQGTINFVYLVDDMKTTMGILNDYRKNGEIDVADLIINERDALFGLLTKHNFLPIFAPALIEYLDANDILDETSIDIEALKQIDWEKENAAITEILNKVANLMEVGEFDFDDPGKSLTIPAIDDAMEELGKAIAKSQLISQLGASLLYEELSKALTEFGTKEGVDMTVLIELIDLRNMSEDDWGKNFKIISNIVRAAYELGLFEGNDSADLTNEEALRRLMTKPFELTRIQGKEADLLTLLLKMTDLQKHFDQWGVSQDFSQIDWSTEPNNLAGVVIAFIRLGSLDDFNLDLIFSSLETEEGKEKLRNLFDAINGSALLQPVFRTVVESLVKEIDASVDLSAIDFDTIDWVGEFEIIKNVKEMVEELDEGIETLTADTIENLMLEASKGEITTLIVGKMINESLEEMFKEYNPKVDGELVFDYTNKEVLAGNADDLGDLINFANAMKEAFSDPTVYSLDKRIALGKAIKKFDKGSETRPTPIDYYLPAILKYAQVPDATITTEGLVSHGYTYTYEGELLIEFFKALGKPDVEIGALIYKIETESYLTKEIYSVWNPQFE
;
A
#
# COMPACT_ATOMS: atom_id res chain seq x y z
N MET A 1 -59.57 -2.83 0.66
CA MET A 1 -60.37 -1.95 -0.21
C MET A 1 -59.84 -0.52 -0.06
N GLY A 2 -58.88 -0.12 -0.88
CA GLY A 2 -58.38 1.26 -0.87
C GLY A 2 -59.42 2.14 -1.56
N MET A 3 -60.04 3.07 -0.83
CA MET A 3 -60.88 4.11 -1.45
C MET A 3 -59.98 4.95 -2.37
N SER A 4 -60.24 4.92 -3.67
CA SER A 4 -59.62 5.87 -4.61
C SER A 4 -60.11 7.28 -4.27
N ILE A 5 -59.20 8.21 -4.01
CA ILE A 5 -59.54 9.61 -3.70
C ILE A 5 -60.07 10.27 -4.98
N THR A 6 -61.37 10.45 -5.07
CA THR A 6 -62.06 11.07 -6.22
C THR A 6 -62.17 12.59 -6.06
N PRO A 7 -62.42 13.36 -7.15
CA PRO A 7 -62.71 14.79 -7.08
C PRO A 7 -63.86 15.15 -6.12
N GLU A 8 -64.82 14.22 -5.95
CA GLU A 8 -65.94 14.36 -5.01
C GLU A 8 -65.45 14.34 -3.55
N ILE A 9 -64.53 13.44 -3.20
CA ILE A 9 -63.92 13.38 -1.86
C ILE A 9 -63.16 14.67 -1.56
N ILE A 10 -62.42 15.23 -2.53
CA ILE A 10 -61.70 16.50 -2.37
C ILE A 10 -62.68 17.65 -2.08
N ARG A 11 -63.81 17.71 -2.81
CA ARG A 11 -64.86 18.70 -2.59
C ARG A 11 -65.52 18.55 -1.22
N ASP A 12 -65.78 17.32 -0.78
CA ASP A 12 -66.42 17.04 0.50
C ASP A 12 -65.50 17.37 1.68
N VAL A 13 -64.18 17.15 1.54
CA VAL A 13 -63.18 17.62 2.51
C VAL A 13 -63.13 19.15 2.56
N GLN A 14 -63.15 19.84 1.42
CA GLN A 14 -63.22 21.31 1.37
C GLN A 14 -64.44 21.86 2.10
N LEU A 15 -65.61 21.24 1.88
CA LEU A 15 -66.84 21.61 2.55
C LEU A 15 -66.74 21.37 4.06
N SER A 16 -66.21 20.21 4.47
CA SER A 16 -66.01 19.84 5.87
C SER A 16 -65.07 20.82 6.59
N ILE A 17 -63.99 21.24 5.94
CA ILE A 17 -63.04 22.22 6.50
C ILE A 17 -63.66 23.62 6.58
N THR A 18 -64.48 23.99 5.61
CA THR A 18 -65.24 25.25 5.65
C THR A 18 -66.21 25.26 6.83
N ILE A 19 -66.96 24.17 7.02
CA ILE A 19 -67.85 23.99 8.17
C ILE A 19 -67.05 24.04 9.48
N PHE A 20 -65.93 23.32 9.55
CA PHE A 20 -65.04 23.32 10.70
C PHE A 20 -64.54 24.73 11.06
N ASN A 21 -64.08 25.51 10.08
CA ASN A 21 -63.66 26.90 10.28
C ASN A 21 -64.80 27.77 10.84
N TRP A 22 -66.04 27.61 10.34
CA TRP A 22 -67.20 28.33 10.87
C TRP A 22 -67.56 27.91 12.30
N VAL A 23 -67.48 26.61 12.62
CA VAL A 23 -67.71 26.09 13.98
C VAL A 23 -66.65 26.62 14.94
N VAL A 24 -65.40 26.65 14.52
CA VAL A 24 -64.27 27.18 15.29
C VAL A 24 -64.40 28.68 15.51
N PHE A 25 -64.78 29.45 14.47
CA PHE A 25 -65.01 30.89 14.60
C PHE A 25 -66.21 31.19 15.50
N GLY A 26 -67.32 30.46 15.33
CA GLY A 26 -68.51 30.59 16.16
C GLY A 26 -68.23 30.27 17.63
N SER A 27 -67.48 29.20 17.90
CA SER A 27 -67.08 28.84 19.27
C SER A 27 -66.06 29.80 19.89
N LEU A 28 -65.17 30.41 19.10
CA LEU A 28 -64.32 31.51 19.54
C LEU A 28 -65.14 32.74 19.94
N VAL A 29 -66.14 33.14 19.14
CA VAL A 29 -67.05 34.25 19.46
C VAL A 29 -67.82 33.95 20.74
N ILE A 30 -68.31 32.72 20.91
CA ILE A 30 -68.95 32.27 22.15
C ILE A 30 -67.96 32.36 23.32
N ALA A 31 -66.71 31.93 23.15
CA ALA A 31 -65.68 32.00 24.21
C ALA A 31 -65.36 33.45 24.61
N LEU A 32 -65.27 34.37 23.64
CA LEU A 32 -65.10 35.81 23.85
C LEU A 32 -66.29 36.40 24.64
N LEU A 33 -67.52 36.11 24.21
CA LEU A 33 -68.74 36.57 24.88
C LEU A 33 -68.85 36.01 26.30
N VAL A 34 -68.53 34.74 26.48
CA VAL A 34 -68.48 34.09 27.79
C VAL A 34 -67.41 34.73 28.68
N GLY A 35 -66.25 35.07 28.13
CA GLY A 35 -65.20 35.84 28.82
C GLY A 35 -65.68 37.23 29.23
N PHE A 36 -66.38 37.93 28.34
CA PHE A 36 -66.97 39.25 28.58
C PHE A 36 -67.97 39.24 29.74
N VAL A 37 -68.89 38.26 29.73
CA VAL A 37 -69.89 38.06 30.80
C VAL A 37 -69.21 37.72 32.14
N ARG A 38 -68.12 36.94 32.10
CA ARG A 38 -67.37 36.53 33.30
C ARG A 38 -66.50 37.64 33.89
N GLY A 39 -65.93 38.52 33.08
CA GLY A 39 -65.02 39.58 33.51
C GLY A 39 -63.68 39.06 34.05
N MET A 40 -62.69 39.96 34.13
CA MET A 40 -61.27 39.66 34.32
C MET A 40 -60.98 38.59 35.38
N LYS A 41 -61.33 38.82 36.65
CA LYS A 41 -60.98 37.88 37.75
C LYS A 41 -61.45 36.44 37.50
N LYS A 42 -62.70 36.25 37.03
CA LYS A 42 -63.23 34.90 36.76
C LYS A 42 -62.63 34.29 35.49
N SER A 43 -62.30 35.11 34.49
CA SER A 43 -61.64 34.66 33.26
C SER A 43 -60.19 34.23 33.50
N ILE A 44 -59.38 35.02 34.23
CA ILE A 44 -58.00 34.65 34.62
C ILE A 44 -58.00 33.31 35.38
N PHE A 45 -58.92 33.16 36.32
CA PHE A 45 -58.98 31.98 37.15
C PHE A 45 -59.37 30.71 36.36
N ARG A 46 -60.34 30.84 35.44
CA ARG A 46 -60.69 29.75 34.54
C ARG A 46 -59.63 29.47 33.49
N PHE A 47 -58.87 30.49 33.09
CA PHE A 47 -57.71 30.33 32.22
C PHE A 47 -56.66 29.47 32.93
N LEU A 48 -56.24 29.85 34.14
CA LEU A 48 -55.25 29.09 34.92
C LEU A 48 -55.69 27.65 35.18
N THR A 49 -56.94 27.42 35.60
CA THR A 49 -57.45 26.06 35.88
C THR A 49 -57.58 25.16 34.66
N ARG A 50 -57.52 25.71 33.43
CA ARG A 50 -57.45 24.91 32.20
C ARG A 50 -56.05 24.77 31.66
N VAL A 51 -55.30 25.87 31.63
CA VAL A 51 -53.97 25.92 31.02
C VAL A 51 -52.93 25.25 31.90
N VAL A 52 -52.97 25.45 33.22
CA VAL A 52 -51.98 24.85 34.14
C VAL A 52 -52.02 23.32 34.10
N PRO A 53 -53.17 22.63 34.18
CA PRO A 53 -53.20 21.17 34.03
C PRO A 53 -52.68 20.67 32.67
N LEU A 54 -52.93 21.41 31.59
CA LEU A 54 -52.45 21.04 30.26
C LEU A 54 -50.93 21.23 30.13
N ILE A 55 -50.37 22.30 30.71
CA ILE A 55 -48.91 22.50 30.78
C ILE A 55 -48.27 21.40 31.64
N LEU A 56 -48.87 21.07 32.80
CA LEU A 56 -48.40 19.97 33.64
C LEU A 56 -48.46 18.64 32.91
N LEU A 57 -49.55 18.36 32.17
CA LEU A 57 -49.64 17.17 31.33
C LEU A 57 -48.50 17.13 30.31
N PHE A 58 -48.19 18.25 29.65
CA PHE A 58 -47.11 18.31 28.67
C PHE A 58 -45.74 18.05 29.30
N VAL A 59 -45.48 18.58 30.51
CA VAL A 59 -44.23 18.33 31.27
C VAL A 59 -44.13 16.87 31.74
N PHE A 60 -45.25 16.25 32.10
CA PHE A 60 -45.28 14.88 32.63
C PHE A 60 -45.66 13.82 31.59
N VAL A 61 -45.79 14.16 30.31
CA VAL A 61 -46.24 13.23 29.27
C VAL A 61 -45.31 12.02 29.15
N ASP A 62 -43.99 12.23 29.30
CA ASP A 62 -42.98 11.17 29.30
C ASP A 62 -43.18 10.21 30.47
N LEU A 63 -43.48 10.73 31.66
CA LEU A 63 -43.72 9.93 32.86
C LEU A 63 -44.96 9.06 32.67
N PHE A 64 -46.06 9.65 32.19
CA PHE A 64 -47.30 8.91 31.95
C PHE A 64 -47.18 7.89 30.81
N ALA A 65 -46.46 8.21 29.74
CA ALA A 65 -46.19 7.27 28.66
C ALA A 65 -45.43 6.03 29.16
N LYS A 66 -44.41 6.22 29.99
CA LYS A 66 -43.70 5.12 30.65
C LYS A 66 -44.62 4.28 31.51
N ILE A 67 -45.45 4.92 32.36
CA ILE A 67 -46.38 4.20 33.24
C ILE A 67 -47.38 3.37 32.44
N ILE A 68 -47.95 3.90 31.34
CA ILE A 68 -48.93 3.15 30.54
C ILE A 68 -48.28 1.96 29.84
N LEU A 69 -47.06 2.11 29.33
CA LEU A 69 -46.34 1.02 28.69
C LEU A 69 -46.02 -0.12 29.65
N THR A 70 -45.65 0.19 30.89
CA THR A 70 -45.32 -0.79 31.92
C THR A 70 -46.54 -1.28 32.71
N TRP A 71 -47.74 -0.76 32.42
CA TRP A 71 -48.94 -1.16 33.14
C TRP A 71 -49.42 -2.55 32.68
N GLN A 72 -49.47 -3.49 33.62
CA GLN A 72 -50.14 -4.77 33.43
C GLN A 72 -51.66 -4.62 33.52
N PHE A 73 -52.38 -5.02 32.47
CA PHE A 73 -53.84 -4.99 32.49
C PHE A 73 -54.38 -6.05 33.46
N PRO A 74 -55.36 -5.70 34.32
CA PRO A 74 -55.94 -6.67 35.22
C PRO A 74 -56.77 -7.73 34.48
N SER A 75 -56.67 -8.98 34.93
CA SER A 75 -57.14 -10.22 34.29
C SER A 75 -58.65 -10.35 34.02
N PHE A 76 -59.48 -9.36 34.36
CA PHE A 76 -60.93 -9.38 34.11
C PHE A 76 -61.33 -8.80 32.74
N ILE A 77 -60.40 -8.21 32.01
CA ILE A 77 -60.60 -7.84 30.60
C ILE A 77 -60.16 -9.07 29.80
N ASN A 78 -61.11 -9.75 29.17
CA ASN A 78 -60.95 -11.03 28.47
C ASN A 78 -60.19 -10.87 27.12
N ILE A 79 -58.99 -10.31 27.19
CA ILE A 79 -57.99 -10.30 26.13
C ILE A 79 -56.84 -11.14 26.71
N ASP A 80 -56.26 -12.06 25.93
CA ASP A 80 -55.09 -12.89 26.30
C ASP A 80 -53.80 -12.03 26.48
N LEU A 81 -53.90 -10.92 27.21
CA LEU A 81 -52.87 -9.92 27.46
C LEU A 81 -52.68 -9.80 28.98
N GLY A 82 -52.38 -10.90 29.66
CA GLY A 82 -51.86 -10.86 31.04
C GLY A 82 -50.52 -10.10 31.16
N ASN A 83 -49.95 -9.69 30.02
CA ASN A 83 -48.69 -9.00 29.85
C ASN A 83 -48.93 -7.49 29.63
N SER A 84 -47.97 -6.66 30.05
CA SER A 84 -47.94 -5.22 29.75
C SER A 84 -47.81 -4.94 28.25
N VAL A 85 -48.20 -3.73 27.79
CA VAL A 85 -48.02 -3.30 26.39
C VAL A 85 -46.56 -3.40 25.98
N LEU A 86 -45.65 -3.05 26.90
CA LEU A 86 -44.22 -3.19 26.68
C LEU A 86 -43.82 -4.65 26.46
N GLU A 87 -44.26 -5.58 27.32
CA GLU A 87 -43.97 -7.02 27.18
C GLU A 87 -44.50 -7.58 25.86
N ILE A 88 -45.68 -7.17 25.39
CA ILE A 88 -46.22 -7.60 24.09
C ILE A 88 -45.31 -7.13 22.94
N VAL A 89 -44.90 -5.87 22.98
CA VAL A 89 -44.05 -5.28 21.93
C VAL A 89 -42.63 -5.86 21.99
N THR A 90 -42.07 -6.07 23.17
CA THR A 90 -40.73 -6.65 23.34
C THR A 90 -40.71 -8.14 23.03
N ASN A 91 -41.79 -8.88 23.27
CA ASN A 91 -41.91 -10.28 22.84
C ASN A 91 -42.02 -10.38 21.32
N ALA A 92 -42.79 -9.51 20.68
CA ALA A 92 -42.85 -9.45 19.22
C ALA A 92 -41.51 -9.03 18.60
N ALA A 93 -40.77 -8.13 19.27
CA ALA A 93 -39.41 -7.76 18.88
C ALA A 93 -38.44 -8.93 19.08
N ALA A 94 -38.51 -9.64 20.21
CA ALA A 94 -37.71 -10.82 20.50
C ALA A 94 -37.92 -11.93 19.46
N GLU A 95 -39.17 -12.21 19.07
CA GLU A 95 -39.50 -13.18 18.02
C GLU A 95 -38.88 -12.81 16.67
N LYS A 96 -38.79 -11.51 16.35
CA LYS A 96 -38.27 -11.05 15.06
C LYS A 96 -36.75 -10.81 15.03
N PHE A 97 -36.17 -10.40 16.15
CA PHE A 97 -34.82 -9.85 16.20
C PHE A 97 -33.88 -10.63 17.15
N ASN A 98 -34.39 -11.56 17.94
CA ASN A 98 -33.60 -12.30 18.93
C ASN A 98 -34.01 -13.79 18.98
N ASN A 99 -34.44 -14.36 17.84
CA ASN A 99 -34.85 -15.76 17.71
C ASN A 99 -35.89 -16.24 18.75
N GLY A 100 -36.75 -15.35 19.22
CA GLY A 100 -37.76 -15.64 20.24
C GLY A 100 -37.24 -15.70 21.68
N VAL A 101 -35.95 -15.45 21.90
CA VAL A 101 -35.37 -15.35 23.25
C VAL A 101 -35.79 -14.01 23.87
N PRO A 102 -36.36 -13.99 25.09
CA PRO A 102 -36.78 -12.75 25.74
C PRO A 102 -35.64 -11.76 25.87
N LEU A 103 -35.88 -10.50 25.49
CA LEU A 103 -34.90 -9.42 25.57
C LEU A 103 -34.76 -8.94 27.03
N PRO A 104 -33.57 -9.04 27.66
CA PRO A 104 -33.35 -8.51 29.00
C PRO A 104 -33.41 -6.98 29.01
N GLU A 105 -33.73 -6.35 30.14
CA GLU A 105 -33.82 -4.88 30.20
C GLU A 105 -32.49 -4.16 29.90
N THR A 106 -31.37 -4.87 30.00
CA THR A 106 -30.02 -4.39 29.67
C THR A 106 -29.71 -4.45 28.18
N SER A 107 -30.53 -5.14 27.38
CA SER A 107 -30.40 -5.24 25.91
C SER A 107 -30.55 -3.87 25.25
N GLU A 108 -29.72 -3.57 24.26
CA GLU A 108 -29.81 -2.35 23.48
C GLU A 108 -30.99 -2.41 22.49
N ILE A 109 -31.34 -3.60 21.96
CA ILE A 109 -32.59 -3.83 21.22
C ILE A 109 -33.80 -3.50 22.12
N TYR A 110 -33.81 -3.97 23.36
CA TYR A 110 -34.88 -3.66 24.32
C TYR A 110 -35.01 -2.15 24.56
N GLN A 111 -33.88 -1.46 24.79
CA GLN A 111 -33.87 -0.02 25.04
C GLN A 111 -34.35 0.78 23.83
N LEU A 112 -34.00 0.36 22.61
CA LEU A 112 -34.49 0.98 21.38
C LEU A 112 -36.00 0.79 21.21
N VAL A 113 -36.50 -0.44 21.40
CA VAL A 113 -37.93 -0.78 21.35
C VAL A 113 -38.72 -0.02 22.41
N LEU A 114 -38.21 0.07 23.63
CA LEU A 114 -38.80 0.85 24.71
C LEU A 114 -38.87 2.33 24.33
N SER A 115 -37.80 2.88 23.76
CA SER A 115 -37.72 4.29 23.37
C SER A 115 -38.69 4.63 22.24
N LEU A 116 -38.82 3.74 21.25
CA LEU A 116 -39.84 3.80 20.19
C LEU A 116 -41.26 3.70 20.75
N GLY A 117 -41.50 2.73 21.64
CA GLY A 117 -42.78 2.54 22.31
C GLY A 117 -43.18 3.76 23.13
N ILE A 118 -42.24 4.38 23.85
CA ILE A 118 -42.46 5.62 24.60
C ILE A 118 -42.83 6.76 23.63
N SER A 119 -42.13 6.89 22.50
CA SER A 119 -42.44 7.92 21.50
C SER A 119 -43.90 7.83 21.00
N VAL A 120 -44.33 6.63 20.58
CA VAL A 120 -45.72 6.39 20.14
C VAL A 120 -46.71 6.62 21.29
N SER A 121 -46.37 6.14 22.48
CA SER A 121 -47.24 6.25 23.67
C SER A 121 -47.42 7.69 24.12
N ARG A 122 -46.39 8.55 24.06
CA ARG A 122 -46.51 9.98 24.39
C ARG A 122 -47.61 10.64 23.57
N PHE A 123 -47.68 10.34 22.28
CA PHE A 123 -48.71 10.89 21.40
C PHE A 123 -50.11 10.48 21.89
N ILE A 124 -50.33 9.19 22.18
CA ILE A 124 -51.61 8.66 22.67
C ILE A 124 -51.98 9.23 24.04
N VAL A 125 -51.04 9.18 25.00
CA VAL A 125 -51.17 9.70 26.36
C VAL A 125 -51.48 11.19 26.35
N PHE A 126 -50.88 11.95 25.44
CA PHE A 126 -51.13 13.37 25.31
C PHE A 126 -52.60 13.64 24.96
N TYR A 127 -53.19 12.97 23.96
CA TYR A 127 -54.60 13.19 23.60
C TYR A 127 -55.57 12.71 24.67
N ILE A 128 -55.35 11.52 25.23
CA ILE A 128 -56.18 10.99 26.32
C ILE A 128 -56.08 11.93 27.53
N GLY A 129 -54.86 12.35 27.88
CA GLY A 129 -54.60 13.29 28.95
C GLY A 129 -55.25 14.65 28.72
N VAL A 130 -55.21 15.19 27.50
CA VAL A 130 -55.89 16.42 27.10
C VAL A 130 -57.39 16.30 27.31
N ALA A 131 -57.99 15.17 26.88
CA ALA A 131 -59.41 14.90 27.06
C ALA A 131 -59.76 14.81 28.55
N LEU A 132 -58.99 14.06 29.35
CA LEU A 132 -59.16 13.95 30.80
C LEU A 132 -59.01 15.32 31.49
N CYS A 133 -58.00 16.10 31.12
CA CYS A 133 -57.76 17.44 31.65
C CYS A 133 -58.93 18.37 31.34
N THR A 134 -59.52 18.27 30.14
CA THR A 134 -60.59 19.14 29.66
C THR A 134 -61.95 18.76 30.23
N PHE A 135 -62.29 17.47 30.24
CA PHE A 135 -63.61 16.98 30.62
C PHE A 135 -63.74 16.57 32.08
N ILE A 136 -62.63 16.23 32.76
CA ILE A 136 -62.65 15.76 34.16
C ILE A 136 -61.92 16.75 35.07
N VAL A 137 -60.61 16.92 34.89
CA VAL A 137 -59.77 17.69 35.83
C VAL A 137 -60.21 19.15 35.90
N THR A 138 -60.45 19.77 34.74
CA THR A 138 -60.88 21.17 34.66
C THR A 138 -62.21 21.41 35.37
N PRO A 139 -63.30 20.65 35.10
CA PRO A 139 -64.55 20.78 35.85
C PRO A 139 -64.38 20.56 37.35
N LEU A 140 -63.56 19.58 37.75
CA LEU A 140 -63.34 19.22 39.15
C LEU A 140 -62.57 20.31 39.90
N LEU A 141 -61.49 20.86 39.31
CA LEU A 141 -60.80 22.04 39.84
C LEU A 141 -61.74 23.23 39.95
N ASN A 142 -62.56 23.48 38.92
CA ASN A 142 -63.56 24.55 38.98
C ASN A 142 -64.60 24.33 40.09
N LEU A 143 -64.99 23.09 40.38
CA LEU A 143 -65.90 22.73 41.46
C LEU A 143 -65.27 22.95 42.83
N ILE A 144 -64.06 22.42 43.05
CA ILE A 144 -63.28 22.61 44.30
C ILE A 144 -63.11 24.10 44.59
N LEU A 145 -62.77 24.88 43.57
CA LEU A 145 -62.56 26.31 43.70
C LEU A 145 -63.86 27.07 43.94
N LEU A 146 -64.99 26.60 43.41
CA LEU A 146 -66.30 27.16 43.73
C LEU A 146 -66.68 26.90 45.20
N ILE A 147 -66.35 25.71 45.73
CA ILE A 147 -66.54 25.36 47.14
C ILE A 147 -65.65 26.23 48.03
N LEU A 148 -64.34 26.32 47.74
CA LEU A 148 -63.40 27.18 48.48
C LEU A 148 -63.85 28.65 48.48
N ARG A 149 -64.30 29.15 47.32
CA ARG A 149 -64.83 30.50 47.20
C ARG A 149 -66.07 30.73 48.05
N LYS A 150 -66.98 29.75 48.14
CA LYS A 150 -68.17 29.83 49.03
C LYS A 150 -67.79 29.81 50.52
N ILE A 151 -66.68 29.18 50.88
CA ILE A 151 -66.19 29.10 52.26
C ILE A 151 -65.48 30.42 52.68
N PHE A 152 -64.68 31.00 51.78
CA PHE A 152 -63.85 32.18 52.10
C PHE A 152 -64.49 33.54 51.72
N GLU A 153 -65.36 33.64 50.72
CA GLU A 153 -66.07 34.89 50.41
C GLU A 153 -67.26 35.07 51.37
N ARG A 154 -67.07 35.88 52.42
CA ARG A 154 -68.18 36.38 53.24
C ARG A 154 -69.13 37.21 52.34
N PRO A 155 -70.44 36.95 52.36
CA PRO A 155 -71.39 37.77 51.60
C PRO A 155 -71.39 39.20 52.13
N THR A 156 -71.02 40.17 51.28
CA THR A 156 -71.26 41.59 51.52
C THR A 156 -72.74 41.88 51.25
N TYR A 157 -73.44 42.31 52.29
CA TYR A 157 -74.82 42.78 52.22
C TYR A 157 -74.82 44.30 52.15
N GLY A 158 -75.58 44.87 51.22
CA GLY A 158 -75.79 46.31 51.17
C GLY A 158 -76.70 46.79 52.31
N PRO A 159 -76.87 48.12 52.48
CA PRO A 159 -77.72 48.72 53.53
C PRO A 159 -79.16 48.19 53.52
N ASP A 160 -79.64 47.71 52.37
CA ASP A 160 -81.01 47.21 52.15
C ASP A 160 -81.17 45.69 52.44
N GLY A 161 -80.16 45.04 53.02
CA GLY A 161 -80.18 43.59 53.29
C GLY A 161 -80.12 42.69 52.05
N LYS A 162 -80.02 43.28 50.85
CA LYS A 162 -79.84 42.54 49.58
C LYS A 162 -78.35 42.31 49.31
N LYS A 163 -78.01 41.13 48.77
CA LYS A 163 -76.65 40.82 48.30
C LYS A 163 -76.22 41.84 47.25
N GLU A 164 -75.21 42.65 47.56
CA GLU A 164 -74.60 43.51 46.55
C GLU A 164 -73.83 42.63 45.57
N LYS A 165 -74.34 42.50 44.35
CA LYS A 165 -73.55 41.97 43.24
C LYS A 165 -72.69 43.13 42.72
N PRO A 166 -71.36 43.13 42.90
CA PRO A 166 -70.52 44.20 42.37
C PRO A 166 -70.73 44.27 40.84
N LYS A 167 -71.21 45.42 40.35
CA LYS A 167 -71.33 45.66 38.90
C LYS A 167 -69.92 45.67 38.31
N LYS A 168 -69.64 44.70 37.43
CA LYS A 168 -68.34 44.59 36.76
C LYS A 168 -68.13 45.78 35.83
N ASN A 169 -67.04 46.51 36.03
CA ASN A 169 -66.64 47.65 35.19
C ASN A 169 -66.37 47.21 33.74
N ILE A 170 -66.59 48.09 32.76
CA ILE A 170 -66.48 47.78 31.31
C ILE A 170 -65.07 47.28 30.97
N LEU A 171 -64.02 47.93 31.50
CA LEU A 171 -62.63 47.50 31.34
C LEU A 171 -62.40 46.06 31.84
N SER A 172 -62.99 45.68 32.97
CA SER A 172 -62.90 44.31 33.49
C SER A 172 -63.58 43.29 32.57
N ARG A 173 -64.69 43.67 31.92
CA ARG A 173 -65.37 42.80 30.94
C ARG A 173 -64.56 42.66 29.66
N LEU A 174 -63.96 43.74 29.16
CA LEU A 174 -63.08 43.71 27.98
C LEU A 174 -61.81 42.88 28.21
N ILE A 175 -61.13 43.04 29.36
CA ILE A 175 -60.00 42.17 29.71
C ILE A 175 -60.46 40.72 29.87
N GLY A 176 -61.64 40.50 30.48
CA GLY A 176 -62.24 39.17 30.60
C GLY A 176 -62.57 38.51 29.26
N MET A 177 -62.98 39.29 28.26
CA MET A 177 -63.20 38.89 26.88
C MET A 177 -61.88 38.47 26.23
N GLY A 178 -60.84 39.31 26.33
CA GLY A 178 -59.50 38.99 25.82
C GLY A 178 -58.94 37.69 26.39
N ILE A 179 -59.03 37.49 27.70
CA ILE A 179 -58.57 36.24 28.35
C ILE A 179 -59.41 35.04 27.91
N GLY A 180 -60.73 35.20 27.72
CA GLY A 180 -61.60 34.13 27.24
C GLY A 180 -61.25 33.68 25.82
N GLY A 181 -60.94 34.63 24.93
CA GLY A 181 -60.42 34.35 23.59
C GLY A 181 -59.04 33.70 23.63
N LEU A 182 -58.10 34.26 24.39
CA LEU A 182 -56.76 33.71 24.57
C LEU A 182 -56.81 32.27 25.10
N GLN A 183 -57.67 32.00 26.07
CA GLN A 183 -57.91 30.66 26.62
C GLN A 183 -58.34 29.67 25.55
N TYR A 184 -59.32 30.07 24.72
CA TYR A 184 -59.85 29.23 23.67
C TYR A 184 -58.76 28.91 22.65
N VAL A 185 -58.03 29.93 22.21
CA VAL A 185 -56.92 29.77 21.24
C VAL A 185 -55.84 28.84 21.80
N LEU A 186 -55.37 29.05 23.03
CA LEU A 186 -54.34 28.20 23.66
C LEU A 186 -54.77 26.74 23.84
N VAL A 187 -55.98 26.50 24.34
CA VAL A 187 -56.47 25.13 24.52
C VAL A 187 -56.67 24.46 23.18
N PHE A 188 -57.30 25.14 22.22
CA PHE A 188 -57.50 24.60 20.89
C PHE A 188 -56.16 24.28 20.20
N LEU A 189 -55.17 25.17 20.33
CA LEU A 189 -53.81 25.00 19.84
C LEU A 189 -53.13 23.72 20.33
N LEU A 190 -53.16 23.48 21.64
CA LEU A 190 -52.54 22.31 22.26
C LEU A 190 -53.15 21.01 21.71
N ILE A 191 -54.42 21.03 21.29
CA ILE A 191 -55.11 19.87 20.75
C ILE A 191 -54.83 19.70 19.26
N THR A 192 -54.81 20.80 18.49
CA THR A 192 -54.82 20.70 17.03
C THR A 192 -53.43 20.72 16.39
N LEU A 193 -52.42 21.36 17.00
CA LEU A 193 -51.07 21.43 16.41
C LEU A 193 -50.45 20.04 16.17
N PRO A 194 -50.46 19.09 17.13
CA PRO A 194 -49.87 17.79 16.87
C PRO A 194 -50.67 16.92 15.87
N LEU A 195 -51.95 17.23 15.61
CA LEU A 195 -52.74 16.57 14.55
C LEU A 195 -52.35 17.08 13.16
N PHE A 196 -51.98 18.35 13.06
CA PHE A 196 -51.59 18.96 11.79
C PHE A 196 -50.09 18.80 11.48
N GLY A 197 -49.28 18.43 12.46
CA GLY A 197 -47.86 18.14 12.26
C GLY A 197 -47.58 17.07 11.19
N PRO A 198 -48.23 15.89 11.21
CA PRO A 198 -48.07 14.87 10.16
C PRO A 198 -48.46 15.39 8.77
N VAL A 199 -49.54 16.18 8.68
CA VAL A 199 -49.98 16.80 7.43
C VAL A 199 -48.90 17.77 6.92
N SER A 200 -48.34 18.59 7.81
CA SER A 200 -47.29 19.52 7.45
C SER A 200 -46.03 18.82 6.97
N LEU A 201 -45.67 17.69 7.58
CA LEU A 201 -44.52 16.88 7.22
C LEU A 201 -44.71 16.14 5.89
N LEU A 202 -45.91 15.61 5.63
CA LEU A 202 -46.23 15.01 4.34
C LEU A 202 -46.26 16.06 3.23
N MET A 203 -46.82 17.25 3.50
CA MET A 203 -46.83 18.36 2.55
C MET A 203 -45.44 18.90 2.24
N SER A 204 -44.51 18.88 3.21
CA SER A 204 -43.12 19.26 2.94
C SER A 204 -42.39 18.22 2.09
N LEU A 205 -42.79 16.95 2.14
CA LEU A 205 -42.25 15.84 1.34
C LEU A 205 -42.98 15.62 0.01
N LYS A 206 -43.93 16.48 -0.33
CA LYS A 206 -44.84 16.29 -1.48
C LYS A 206 -44.08 16.07 -2.78
N ASP A 207 -43.12 16.95 -3.05
CA ASP A 207 -42.41 16.96 -4.33
C ASP A 207 -41.52 15.72 -4.47
N GLU A 208 -40.78 15.33 -3.41
CA GLU A 208 -39.95 14.11 -3.45
C GLU A 208 -40.79 12.82 -3.58
N MET A 209 -41.93 12.75 -2.90
CA MET A 209 -42.83 11.61 -3.07
C MET A 209 -43.34 11.53 -4.50
N LEU A 210 -43.73 12.66 -5.11
CA LEU A 210 -44.23 12.68 -6.49
C LEU A 210 -43.14 12.32 -7.52
N ASP A 211 -41.90 12.78 -7.32
CA ASP A 211 -40.77 12.48 -8.18
C ASP A 211 -40.38 10.99 -8.12
N SER A 212 -40.49 10.35 -6.94
CA SER A 212 -40.21 8.91 -6.79
C SER A 212 -41.10 8.01 -7.66
N PHE A 213 -42.31 8.46 -8.02
CA PHE A 213 -43.23 7.74 -8.92
C PHE A 213 -42.94 7.99 -10.41
N ASP A 214 -42.14 9.00 -10.76
CA ASP A 214 -41.82 9.38 -12.15
C ASP A 214 -40.52 8.74 -12.66
N THR A 215 -39.75 8.08 -11.79
CA THR A 215 -38.46 7.50 -12.18
C THR A 215 -38.61 6.17 -12.92
N GLN A 216 -38.34 6.16 -14.23
CA GLN A 216 -37.96 4.94 -14.96
C GLN A 216 -36.53 4.57 -14.54
N SER A 217 -36.36 3.49 -13.77
CA SER A 217 -35.04 3.08 -13.26
C SER A 217 -34.14 2.50 -14.37
N ILE A 218 -32.89 2.96 -14.42
CA ILE A 218 -31.75 2.21 -15.00
C ILE A 218 -31.32 1.17 -13.96
N GLN A 219 -31.08 -0.06 -14.40
CA GLN A 219 -30.62 -1.17 -13.57
C GLN A 219 -29.12 -1.06 -13.31
N GLN A 220 -28.70 -1.22 -12.05
CA GLN A 220 -27.60 -2.12 -11.66
C GLN A 220 -27.68 -2.41 -10.15
N SER A 221 -27.85 -3.70 -9.82
CA SER A 221 -27.76 -4.38 -8.51
C SER A 221 -28.62 -3.87 -7.33
N GLY A 222 -29.61 -4.69 -6.95
CA GLY A 222 -30.13 -4.75 -5.56
C GLY A 222 -31.50 -4.13 -5.25
N GLU A 223 -32.43 -4.15 -6.21
CA GLU A 223 -33.88 -3.84 -6.12
C GLU A 223 -34.40 -2.92 -4.99
N VAL A 224 -34.66 -1.65 -5.36
CA VAL A 224 -35.97 -1.04 -5.08
C VAL A 224 -36.66 -0.79 -6.41
N ILE A 225 -37.58 -1.68 -6.77
CA ILE A 225 -38.48 -1.45 -7.90
C ILE A 225 -39.69 -0.67 -7.38
N VAL A 226 -39.88 0.56 -7.88
CA VAL A 226 -41.20 1.18 -7.92
C VAL A 226 -41.43 1.74 -9.31
N SER A 227 -41.65 0.85 -10.29
CA SER A 227 -42.36 1.22 -11.52
C SER A 227 -43.87 1.25 -11.19
N GLU A 228 -44.31 2.28 -10.48
CA GLU A 228 -45.74 2.47 -10.25
C GLU A 228 -46.35 3.31 -11.39
N SER A 229 -47.52 2.88 -11.89
CA SER A 229 -48.18 3.49 -13.05
C SER A 229 -48.58 4.96 -12.80
N GLU A 230 -48.79 5.75 -13.85
CA GLU A 230 -49.36 7.13 -13.75
C GLU A 230 -50.61 7.19 -12.84
N GLN A 231 -51.36 6.10 -12.75
CA GLN A 231 -52.53 5.97 -11.88
C GLN A 231 -52.20 6.10 -10.39
N ASN A 232 -51.01 5.67 -9.94
CA ASN A 232 -50.59 5.79 -8.55
C ASN A 232 -50.05 7.19 -8.24
N LYS A 233 -49.32 7.80 -9.18
CA LYS A 233 -48.97 9.22 -9.12
C LYS A 233 -50.22 10.10 -9.00
N GLU A 234 -51.25 9.84 -9.81
CA GLU A 234 -52.54 10.55 -9.71
C GLU A 234 -53.22 10.36 -8.34
N LYS A 235 -53.18 9.14 -7.76
CA LYS A 235 -53.73 8.88 -6.41
C LYS A 235 -52.97 9.66 -5.33
N VAL A 236 -51.66 9.73 -5.42
CA VAL A 236 -50.79 10.45 -4.48
C VAL A 236 -50.98 11.95 -4.62
N GLU A 237 -51.04 12.49 -5.84
CA GLU A 237 -51.42 13.90 -6.08
C GLU A 237 -52.79 14.24 -5.50
N ASN A 238 -53.77 13.36 -5.68
CA ASN A 238 -55.10 13.56 -5.13
C ASN A 238 -55.09 13.50 -3.59
N ALA A 239 -54.26 12.65 -2.98
CA ALA A 239 -54.03 12.64 -1.55
C ALA A 239 -53.41 13.97 -1.07
N PHE A 240 -52.41 14.51 -1.79
CA PHE A 240 -51.83 15.81 -1.46
C PHE A 240 -52.83 16.96 -1.65
N LYS A 241 -53.67 16.94 -2.69
CA LYS A 241 -54.76 17.92 -2.85
C LYS A 241 -55.74 17.90 -1.68
N VAL A 242 -55.97 16.74 -1.06
CA VAL A 242 -56.74 16.61 0.19
C VAL A 242 -55.98 17.22 1.37
N LEU A 243 -54.69 16.90 1.52
CA LEU A 243 -53.82 17.45 2.58
C LEU A 243 -53.69 18.98 2.51
N GLU A 244 -53.58 19.57 1.31
CA GLU A 244 -53.60 21.02 1.06
C GLU A 244 -54.88 21.69 1.57
N GLN A 245 -56.00 20.97 1.64
CA GLN A 245 -57.21 21.56 2.22
C GLN A 245 -57.05 21.80 3.72
N PHE A 246 -56.28 20.96 4.43
CA PHE A 246 -56.00 21.17 5.85
C PHE A 246 -55.11 22.39 6.10
N ASP A 247 -54.30 22.83 5.12
CA ASP A 247 -53.60 24.13 5.19
C ASP A 247 -54.59 25.31 5.16
N ARG A 248 -55.79 25.13 4.61
CA ARG A 248 -56.81 26.21 4.56
C ARG A 248 -57.50 26.44 5.91
N ILE A 249 -57.20 25.66 6.95
CA ILE A 249 -57.73 25.89 8.30
C ILE A 249 -57.20 27.21 8.84
N THR A 250 -58.11 28.13 9.16
CA THR A 250 -57.79 29.54 9.45
C THR A 250 -56.88 29.70 10.66
N ILE A 251 -57.14 28.93 11.73
CA ILE A 251 -56.33 28.96 12.95
C ILE A 251 -54.90 28.48 12.67
N ARG A 252 -54.74 27.38 11.91
CA ARG A 252 -53.43 26.86 11.52
C ARG A 252 -52.61 27.92 10.75
N ARG A 253 -53.20 28.58 9.75
CA ARG A 253 -52.55 29.66 8.99
C ARG A 253 -52.12 30.85 9.84
N ILE A 254 -52.94 31.29 10.78
CA ILE A 254 -52.60 32.41 11.66
C ILE A 254 -51.40 32.06 12.54
N LEU A 255 -51.29 30.81 12.97
CA LEU A 255 -50.29 30.37 13.93
C LEU A 255 -48.97 29.96 13.29
N ASN A 256 -49.02 29.37 12.09
CA ASN A 256 -47.82 29.14 11.29
C ASN A 256 -47.18 30.46 10.81
N ARG A 257 -47.85 31.62 10.92
CA ARG A 257 -47.19 32.94 10.76
C ARG A 257 -46.29 33.32 11.93
N PHE A 258 -46.47 32.70 13.10
CA PHE A 258 -45.56 32.87 14.25
C PHE A 258 -44.41 31.84 14.22
N GLY A 259 -44.51 30.79 13.39
CA GLY A 259 -43.40 29.90 13.04
C GLY A 259 -42.63 30.40 11.81
N GLY A 260 -41.48 29.80 11.51
CA GLY A 260 -40.75 30.06 10.27
C GLY A 260 -41.47 29.44 9.07
N LYS A 261 -41.29 29.99 7.87
CA LYS A 261 -41.83 29.38 6.63
C LYS A 261 -41.30 27.97 6.40
N GLU A 262 -40.05 27.72 6.75
CA GLU A 262 -39.39 26.43 6.59
C GLU A 262 -39.73 25.44 7.70
N LYS A 263 -40.07 25.93 8.91
CA LYS A 263 -40.37 25.08 10.08
C LYS A 263 -41.67 25.56 10.75
N PRO A 264 -42.82 25.10 10.26
CA PRO A 264 -44.10 25.48 10.82
C PRO A 264 -44.26 24.91 12.24
N LEU A 265 -45.01 25.64 13.06
CA LEU A 265 -45.08 25.43 14.52
C LEU A 265 -45.70 24.07 14.89
N ASP A 266 -46.64 23.59 14.07
CA ASP A 266 -47.28 22.27 14.19
C ASP A 266 -46.30 21.11 13.99
N ALA A 267 -45.44 21.19 12.97
CA ALA A 267 -44.38 20.20 12.73
C ALA A 267 -43.38 20.16 13.90
N LEU A 268 -42.93 21.32 14.41
CA LEU A 268 -42.04 21.39 15.58
C LEU A 268 -42.64 20.72 16.82
N TYR A 269 -43.92 20.97 17.08
CA TYR A 269 -44.61 20.42 18.24
C TYR A 269 -44.88 18.92 18.12
N PHE A 270 -45.20 18.46 16.90
CA PHE A 270 -45.33 17.04 16.59
C PHE A 270 -43.99 16.30 16.78
N GLY A 271 -42.90 16.84 16.23
CA GLY A 271 -41.55 16.26 16.37
C GLY A 271 -41.08 16.14 17.83
N TYR A 272 -41.46 17.09 18.70
CA TYR A 272 -41.18 16.97 20.13
C TYR A 272 -41.90 15.76 20.77
N LEU A 273 -43.17 15.54 20.42
CA LEU A 273 -43.95 14.41 20.95
C LEU A 273 -43.46 13.06 20.42
N THR A 274 -42.98 13.03 19.17
CA THR A 274 -42.53 11.80 18.49
C THR A 274 -41.02 11.56 18.51
N ARG A 275 -40.24 12.37 19.23
CA ARG A 275 -38.79 12.18 19.35
C ARG A 275 -38.43 10.83 19.98
N ILE A 276 -37.38 10.18 19.50
CA ILE A 276 -36.82 8.98 20.11
C ILE A 276 -35.64 9.42 20.95
N LYS A 277 -35.59 9.00 22.22
CA LYS A 277 -34.48 9.32 23.13
C LYS A 277 -33.87 8.03 23.64
N THR A 278 -32.62 7.77 23.28
CA THR A 278 -31.81 6.67 23.80
C THR A 278 -30.80 7.21 24.84
N LYS A 279 -29.95 6.33 25.39
CA LYS A 279 -28.85 6.74 26.26
C LYS A 279 -27.84 7.65 25.54
N GLN A 280 -27.64 7.42 24.24
CA GLN A 280 -26.58 8.01 23.42
C GLN A 280 -27.06 9.18 22.54
N GLY A 281 -28.35 9.53 22.57
CA GLY A 281 -28.84 10.64 21.75
C GLY A 281 -30.34 10.83 21.72
N THR A 282 -30.79 11.81 20.93
CA THR A 282 -32.22 12.05 20.66
C THR A 282 -32.43 12.38 19.19
N ILE A 283 -33.20 11.55 18.49
CA ILE A 283 -33.63 11.82 17.11
C ILE A 283 -34.98 12.52 17.12
N ASN A 284 -35.06 13.62 16.37
CA ASN A 284 -36.32 14.26 16.03
C ASN A 284 -36.62 13.98 14.55
N PHE A 285 -37.62 13.13 14.29
CA PHE A 285 -38.03 12.75 12.94
C PHE A 285 -38.30 13.94 12.02
N VAL A 286 -38.83 15.04 12.54
CA VAL A 286 -39.15 16.21 11.72
C VAL A 286 -37.88 16.89 11.21
N TYR A 287 -36.85 16.99 12.06
CA TYR A 287 -35.57 17.56 11.64
C TYR A 287 -34.79 16.63 10.73
N LEU A 288 -34.92 15.32 10.96
CA LEU A 288 -34.31 14.34 10.08
C LEU A 288 -34.92 14.41 8.68
N VAL A 289 -36.25 14.49 8.58
CA VAL A 289 -36.97 14.62 7.31
C VAL A 289 -36.57 15.90 6.56
N ASP A 290 -36.49 17.04 7.25
CA ASP A 290 -36.04 18.29 6.63
C ASP A 290 -34.62 18.18 6.06
N ASP A 291 -33.72 17.53 6.81
CA ASP A 291 -32.34 17.35 6.39
C ASP A 291 -32.22 16.36 5.23
N MET A 292 -32.95 15.24 5.27
CA MET A 292 -33.07 14.31 4.14
C MET A 292 -33.63 15.00 2.90
N LYS A 293 -34.57 15.93 3.08
CA LYS A 293 -35.13 16.74 2.00
C LYS A 293 -34.04 17.60 1.35
N THR A 294 -33.29 18.34 2.15
CA THR A 294 -32.16 19.15 1.66
C THR A 294 -31.16 18.29 0.90
N THR A 295 -30.82 17.12 1.44
CA THR A 295 -29.92 16.19 0.75
C THR A 295 -30.50 15.65 -0.54
N MET A 296 -31.78 15.26 -0.57
CA MET A 296 -32.42 14.82 -1.82
C MET A 296 -32.50 15.94 -2.85
N GLY A 297 -32.75 17.19 -2.43
CA GLY A 297 -32.68 18.36 -3.30
C GLY A 297 -31.31 18.52 -3.92
N ILE A 298 -30.25 18.44 -3.11
CA ILE A 298 -28.87 18.46 -3.59
C ILE A 298 -28.61 17.29 -4.57
N LEU A 299 -28.96 16.05 -4.19
CA LEU A 299 -28.78 14.88 -5.06
C LEU A 299 -29.48 15.04 -6.42
N ASN A 300 -30.67 15.65 -6.43
CA ASN A 300 -31.41 15.94 -7.65
C ASN A 300 -30.78 17.06 -8.48
N ASP A 301 -30.22 18.09 -7.85
CA ASP A 301 -29.53 19.19 -8.55
C ASP A 301 -28.28 18.70 -9.30
N TYR A 302 -27.59 17.68 -8.78
CA TYR A 302 -26.43 17.04 -9.42
C TYR A 302 -26.81 15.88 -10.36
N ARG A 303 -28.10 15.63 -10.55
CA ARG A 303 -28.59 14.58 -11.45
C ARG A 303 -28.58 15.08 -12.90
N LYS A 304 -27.72 14.51 -13.75
CA LYS A 304 -27.67 14.77 -15.19
C LYS A 304 -28.05 13.50 -15.96
N ASN A 305 -29.05 13.60 -16.83
CA ASN A 305 -29.53 12.47 -17.66
C ASN A 305 -29.95 11.21 -16.88
N GLY A 306 -30.34 11.35 -15.60
CA GLY A 306 -30.77 10.24 -14.74
C GLY A 306 -29.66 9.66 -13.86
N GLU A 307 -28.40 9.98 -14.15
CA GLU A 307 -27.24 9.60 -13.36
C GLU A 307 -26.80 10.76 -12.45
N ILE A 308 -26.32 10.42 -11.26
CA ILE A 308 -25.75 11.39 -10.32
C ILE A 308 -24.25 11.40 -10.56
N ASP A 309 -23.70 12.58 -10.85
CA ASP A 309 -22.25 12.75 -10.89
C ASP A 309 -21.70 12.70 -9.46
N VAL A 310 -21.33 11.50 -9.01
CA VAL A 310 -20.94 11.23 -7.62
C VAL A 310 -19.67 12.01 -7.25
N ALA A 311 -18.74 12.19 -8.19
CA ALA A 311 -17.52 12.94 -7.95
C ALA A 311 -17.81 14.44 -7.74
N ASP A 312 -18.56 15.07 -8.65
CA ASP A 312 -18.93 16.49 -8.56
C ASP A 312 -19.81 16.77 -7.32
N LEU A 313 -20.71 15.85 -6.99
CA LEU A 313 -21.54 15.90 -5.79
C LEU A 313 -20.70 15.85 -4.51
N ILE A 314 -19.78 14.87 -4.39
CA ILE A 314 -18.99 14.72 -3.16
C ILE A 314 -18.02 15.89 -3.00
N ILE A 315 -17.40 16.37 -4.08
CA ILE A 315 -16.46 17.51 -4.02
C ILE A 315 -17.18 18.79 -3.53
N ASN A 316 -18.35 19.10 -4.10
CA ASN A 316 -19.01 20.37 -3.84
C ASN A 316 -19.93 20.36 -2.60
N GLU A 317 -20.48 19.20 -2.22
CA GLU A 317 -21.56 19.09 -1.23
C GLU A 317 -21.24 18.16 -0.05
N ARG A 318 -19.96 17.77 0.14
CA ARG A 318 -19.54 16.87 1.24
C ARG A 318 -20.01 17.30 2.62
N ASP A 319 -19.97 18.60 2.93
CA ASP A 319 -20.37 19.10 4.25
C ASP A 319 -21.87 18.90 4.50
N ALA A 320 -22.68 19.03 3.44
CA ALA A 320 -24.11 18.79 3.48
C ALA A 320 -24.46 17.29 3.49
N LEU A 321 -23.66 16.44 2.82
CA LEU A 321 -23.88 14.99 2.75
C LEU A 321 -23.37 14.26 3.99
N PHE A 322 -22.11 14.46 4.36
CA PHE A 322 -21.46 13.74 5.46
C PHE A 322 -21.73 14.37 6.82
N GLY A 323 -21.99 15.69 6.86
CA GLY A 323 -22.37 16.39 8.09
C GLY A 323 -23.69 15.91 8.70
N LEU A 324 -24.54 15.20 7.95
CA LEU A 324 -25.78 14.61 8.47
C LEU A 324 -25.56 13.40 9.36
N LEU A 325 -24.52 12.60 9.09
CA LEU A 325 -24.16 11.45 9.91
C LEU A 325 -23.82 11.91 11.34
N THR A 326 -23.04 12.98 11.44
CA THR A 326 -22.67 13.63 12.72
C THR A 326 -23.82 14.40 13.36
N LYS A 327 -24.65 15.10 12.58
CA LYS A 327 -25.76 15.92 13.12
C LYS A 327 -26.83 15.11 13.86
N HIS A 328 -27.14 13.89 13.41
CA HIS A 328 -28.25 13.08 13.94
C HIS A 328 -27.84 11.92 14.84
N ASN A 329 -26.54 11.70 15.08
CA ASN A 329 -26.02 10.60 15.89
C ASN A 329 -26.61 9.23 15.49
N PHE A 330 -26.69 8.96 14.20
CA PHE A 330 -27.29 7.73 13.68
C PHE A 330 -26.59 6.47 14.20
N LEU A 331 -25.27 6.40 14.05
CA LEU A 331 -24.47 5.24 14.47
C LEU A 331 -24.62 4.96 15.98
N PRO A 332 -24.46 5.93 16.89
CA PRO A 332 -24.74 5.73 18.32
C PRO A 332 -26.11 5.16 18.65
N ILE A 333 -27.14 5.50 17.87
CA ILE A 333 -28.51 5.13 18.22
C ILE A 333 -28.87 3.72 17.74
N PHE A 334 -28.34 3.30 16.60
CA PHE A 334 -28.75 2.04 15.96
C PHE A 334 -27.68 0.95 15.96
N ALA A 335 -26.39 1.30 15.89
CA ALA A 335 -25.32 0.30 15.77
C ALA A 335 -25.26 -0.68 16.95
N PRO A 336 -25.44 -0.27 18.23
CA PRO A 336 -25.44 -1.23 19.34
C PRO A 336 -26.54 -2.29 19.23
N ALA A 337 -27.76 -1.88 18.84
CA ALA A 337 -28.89 -2.79 18.65
C ALA A 337 -28.71 -3.68 17.40
N LEU A 338 -28.08 -3.16 16.36
CA LEU A 338 -27.74 -3.94 15.16
C LEU A 338 -26.71 -5.03 15.48
N ILE A 339 -25.66 -4.72 16.25
CA ILE A 339 -24.66 -5.71 16.65
C ILE A 339 -25.28 -6.79 17.53
N GLU A 340 -26.13 -6.43 18.48
CA GLU A 340 -26.85 -7.41 19.29
C GLU A 340 -27.78 -8.28 18.43
N TYR A 341 -28.41 -7.71 17.40
CA TYR A 341 -29.19 -8.49 16.43
C TYR A 341 -28.31 -9.45 15.64
N LEU A 342 -27.16 -9.00 15.15
CA LEU A 342 -26.23 -9.83 14.37
C LEU A 342 -25.65 -10.98 15.21
N ASP A 343 -25.33 -10.71 16.48
CA ASP A 343 -24.88 -11.68 17.49
C ASP A 343 -25.97 -12.72 17.80
N ALA A 344 -27.19 -12.26 18.10
CA ALA A 344 -28.30 -13.15 18.43
C ALA A 344 -28.74 -14.10 17.30
N ASN A 345 -28.36 -13.80 16.05
CA ASN A 345 -28.71 -14.57 14.87
C ASN A 345 -27.51 -15.31 14.25
N ASP A 346 -26.37 -15.37 14.97
CA ASP A 346 -25.12 -16.03 14.53
C ASP A 346 -24.65 -15.59 13.13
N ILE A 347 -24.96 -14.35 12.72
CA ILE A 347 -24.67 -13.84 11.36
C ILE A 347 -23.17 -13.53 11.20
N LEU A 348 -22.47 -13.26 12.31
CA LEU A 348 -21.07 -12.83 12.31
C LEU A 348 -20.08 -13.96 12.61
N ASP A 349 -20.55 -15.12 13.09
CA ASP A 349 -19.69 -16.26 13.46
C ASP A 349 -18.95 -16.88 12.26
N GLU A 350 -19.46 -16.71 11.04
CA GLU A 350 -18.81 -17.20 9.81
C GLU A 350 -17.55 -16.39 9.42
N THR A 351 -17.28 -15.23 10.05
CA THR A 351 -16.33 -14.22 9.52
C THR A 351 -15.15 -13.87 10.43
N SER A 352 -14.86 -14.65 11.48
CA SER A 352 -13.75 -14.37 12.42
C SER A 352 -13.83 -12.98 13.10
N ILE A 353 -15.03 -12.38 13.11
CA ILE A 353 -15.29 -11.06 13.68
C ILE A 353 -15.45 -11.19 15.20
N ASP A 354 -14.72 -10.34 15.95
CA ASP A 354 -14.85 -10.28 17.41
C ASP A 354 -16.06 -9.42 17.80
N ILE A 355 -17.19 -10.08 18.06
CA ILE A 355 -18.45 -9.43 18.46
C ILE A 355 -18.30 -8.65 19.77
N GLU A 356 -17.50 -9.14 20.72
CA GLU A 356 -17.28 -8.46 22.00
C GLU A 356 -16.48 -7.18 21.81
N ALA A 357 -15.53 -7.16 20.86
CA ALA A 357 -14.85 -5.93 20.46
C ALA A 357 -15.83 -4.92 19.82
N LEU A 358 -16.76 -5.37 18.98
CA LEU A 358 -17.79 -4.50 18.38
C LEU A 358 -18.72 -3.88 19.42
N LYS A 359 -19.13 -4.65 20.44
CA LYS A 359 -19.96 -4.16 21.56
C LYS A 359 -19.27 -3.06 22.38
N GLN A 360 -17.94 -2.99 22.35
CA GLN A 360 -17.13 -2.03 23.10
C GLN A 360 -16.82 -0.74 22.34
N ILE A 361 -17.22 -0.63 21.07
CA ILE A 361 -16.97 0.56 20.24
C ILE A 361 -17.64 1.80 20.84
N ASP A 362 -16.89 2.90 20.92
CA ASP A 362 -17.42 4.22 21.27
C ASP A 362 -18.07 4.85 20.03
N TRP A 363 -19.36 4.57 19.83
CA TRP A 363 -20.09 4.96 18.62
C TRP A 363 -20.18 6.47 18.39
N GLU A 364 -20.04 7.31 19.43
CA GLU A 364 -19.99 8.76 19.25
C GLU A 364 -18.67 9.19 18.60
N LYS A 365 -17.55 8.62 19.04
CA LYS A 365 -16.24 8.83 18.39
C LYS A 365 -16.18 8.19 17.02
N GLU A 366 -16.75 7.00 16.86
CA GLU A 366 -16.80 6.29 15.58
C GLU A 366 -17.56 7.11 14.53
N ASN A 367 -18.68 7.73 14.90
CA ASN A 367 -19.43 8.60 14.00
C ASN A 367 -18.60 9.79 13.50
N ALA A 368 -17.77 10.37 14.37
CA ALA A 368 -16.84 11.43 13.97
C ALA A 368 -15.70 10.91 13.08
N ALA A 369 -15.13 9.73 13.39
CA ALA A 369 -14.08 9.10 12.61
C ALA A 369 -14.55 8.75 11.18
N ILE A 370 -15.74 8.15 11.04
CA ILE A 370 -16.35 7.85 9.74
C ILE A 370 -16.57 9.13 8.93
N THR A 371 -17.07 10.21 9.55
CA THR A 371 -17.19 11.50 8.85
C THR A 371 -15.83 12.07 8.43
N GLU A 372 -14.80 11.95 9.27
CA GLU A 372 -13.43 12.36 8.91
C GLU A 372 -12.91 11.57 7.71
N ILE A 373 -13.09 10.24 7.70
CA ILE A 373 -12.69 9.36 6.59
C ILE A 373 -13.41 9.76 5.30
N LEU A 374 -14.73 9.95 5.34
CA LEU A 374 -15.50 10.37 4.16
C LEU A 374 -15.02 11.73 3.61
N ASN A 375 -14.68 12.67 4.50
CA ASN A 375 -14.08 13.93 4.09
C ASN A 375 -12.68 13.78 3.49
N LYS A 376 -11.84 12.87 4.01
CA LYS A 376 -10.52 12.57 3.43
C LYS A 376 -10.65 11.89 2.05
N VAL A 377 -11.62 11.00 1.87
CA VAL A 377 -11.95 10.41 0.55
C VAL A 377 -12.40 11.50 -0.43
N ALA A 378 -13.24 12.44 0.01
CA ALA A 378 -13.64 13.60 -0.80
C ALA A 378 -12.45 14.46 -1.24
N ASN A 379 -11.54 14.78 -0.30
CA ASN A 379 -10.31 15.52 -0.63
C ASN A 379 -9.46 14.76 -1.65
N LEU A 380 -9.39 13.44 -1.55
CA LEU A 380 -8.62 12.61 -2.49
C LEU A 380 -9.21 12.69 -3.91
N MET A 381 -10.54 12.68 -4.04
CA MET A 381 -11.22 12.91 -5.32
C MET A 381 -10.99 14.33 -5.88
N GLU A 382 -10.96 15.34 -5.01
CA GLU A 382 -10.73 16.75 -5.38
C GLU A 382 -9.30 17.00 -5.89
N VAL A 383 -8.30 16.37 -5.27
CA VAL A 383 -6.88 16.55 -5.62
C VAL A 383 -6.51 15.92 -6.96
N GLY A 384 -7.23 14.87 -7.40
CA GLY A 384 -6.73 13.97 -8.42
C GLY A 384 -7.57 13.73 -9.68
N GLU A 385 -8.80 14.25 -9.79
CA GLU A 385 -9.77 13.68 -10.76
C GLU A 385 -9.80 12.15 -10.65
N PHE A 386 -9.91 11.64 -9.41
CA PHE A 386 -9.74 10.21 -9.15
C PHE A 386 -10.77 9.39 -9.92
N ASP A 387 -10.27 8.64 -10.90
CA ASP A 387 -11.03 7.71 -11.73
C ASP A 387 -11.12 6.37 -11.01
N PHE A 388 -12.33 6.02 -10.57
CA PHE A 388 -12.59 4.73 -9.91
C PHE A 388 -12.52 3.55 -10.87
N ASP A 389 -12.66 3.80 -12.19
CA ASP A 389 -12.53 2.76 -13.22
C ASP A 389 -11.05 2.49 -13.53
N ASP A 390 -10.15 3.45 -13.26
CA ASP A 390 -8.69 3.28 -13.35
C ASP A 390 -7.97 3.89 -12.11
N PRO A 391 -8.03 3.20 -10.96
CA PRO A 391 -7.39 3.68 -9.72
C PRO A 391 -5.88 3.80 -9.86
N GLY A 392 -5.25 2.95 -10.68
CA GLY A 392 -3.79 2.94 -10.89
C GLY A 392 -3.31 4.23 -11.54
N LYS A 393 -4.00 4.66 -12.60
CA LYS A 393 -3.73 5.94 -13.26
C LYS A 393 -3.96 7.11 -12.33
N SER A 394 -5.03 7.08 -11.54
CA SER A 394 -5.35 8.14 -10.59
C SER A 394 -4.22 8.34 -9.59
N LEU A 395 -3.65 7.26 -9.05
CA LEU A 395 -2.54 7.28 -8.08
C LEU A 395 -1.21 7.81 -8.65
N THR A 396 -1.12 8.12 -9.95
CA THR A 396 0.10 8.71 -10.55
C THR A 396 0.36 10.15 -10.12
N ILE A 397 -0.64 10.84 -9.57
CA ILE A 397 -0.53 12.25 -9.19
C ILE A 397 0.22 12.37 -7.85
N PRO A 398 1.38 13.05 -7.78
CA PRO A 398 2.18 13.11 -6.55
C PRO A 398 1.47 13.70 -5.33
N ALA A 399 0.53 14.62 -5.54
CA ALA A 399 -0.27 15.22 -4.47
C ALA A 399 -1.20 14.20 -3.76
N ILE A 400 -1.48 13.04 -4.39
CA ILE A 400 -2.29 11.99 -3.79
C ILE A 400 -1.54 11.25 -2.68
N ASP A 401 -0.21 11.23 -2.69
CA ASP A 401 0.56 10.54 -1.64
C ASP A 401 0.28 11.12 -0.24
N ASP A 402 0.22 12.45 -0.12
CA ASP A 402 -0.11 13.12 1.13
C ASP A 402 -1.61 12.96 1.48
N ALA A 403 -2.49 12.94 0.48
CA ALA A 403 -3.92 12.67 0.70
C ALA A 403 -4.16 11.24 1.19
N MET A 404 -3.42 10.26 0.67
CA MET A 404 -3.43 8.87 1.08
C MET A 404 -2.87 8.70 2.50
N GLU A 405 -1.80 9.42 2.84
CA GLU A 405 -1.27 9.45 4.22
C GLU A 405 -2.33 9.91 5.21
N GLU A 406 -3.00 11.03 4.90
CA GLU A 406 -4.04 11.62 5.73
C GLU A 406 -5.31 10.76 5.80
N LEU A 407 -5.65 10.05 4.72
CA LEU A 407 -6.73 9.06 4.70
C LEU A 407 -6.38 7.86 5.60
N GLY A 408 -5.16 7.33 5.50
CA GLY A 408 -4.69 6.23 6.35
C GLY A 408 -4.76 6.59 7.84
N LYS A 409 -4.34 7.81 8.21
CA LYS A 409 -4.47 8.32 9.59
C LYS A 409 -5.93 8.40 10.05
N ALA A 410 -6.82 8.90 9.19
CA ALA A 410 -8.25 8.97 9.52
C ALA A 410 -8.87 7.56 9.68
N ILE A 411 -8.48 6.60 8.83
CA ILE A 411 -8.90 5.20 8.91
C ILE A 411 -8.47 4.57 10.24
N ALA A 412 -7.25 4.82 10.69
CA ALA A 412 -6.73 4.27 11.95
C ALA A 412 -7.52 4.72 13.19
N LYS A 413 -8.22 5.86 13.13
CA LYS A 413 -9.09 6.35 14.22
C LYS A 413 -10.41 5.58 14.32
N SER A 414 -10.81 4.89 13.25
CA SER A 414 -12.04 4.09 13.23
C SER A 414 -11.82 2.76 13.92
N GLN A 415 -12.51 2.56 15.04
CA GLN A 415 -12.54 1.29 15.76
C GLN A 415 -13.30 0.25 14.93
N LEU A 416 -14.32 0.67 14.19
CA LEU A 416 -15.07 -0.22 13.31
C LEU A 416 -14.19 -0.79 12.19
N ILE A 417 -13.42 0.05 11.49
CA ILE A 417 -12.54 -0.39 10.41
C ILE A 417 -11.36 -1.19 10.98
N SER A 418 -10.82 -0.82 12.14
CA SER A 418 -9.80 -1.65 12.79
C SER A 418 -10.33 -3.06 13.10
N GLN A 419 -11.57 -3.23 13.55
CA GLN A 419 -12.12 -4.56 13.87
C GLN A 419 -12.61 -5.33 12.63
N LEU A 420 -13.47 -4.71 11.82
CA LEU A 420 -14.10 -5.33 10.64
C LEU A 420 -13.24 -5.20 9.40
N GLY A 421 -12.82 -3.97 9.10
CA GLY A 421 -12.03 -3.66 7.91
C GLY A 421 -10.70 -4.39 7.90
N ALA A 422 -9.98 -4.49 9.03
CA ALA A 422 -8.74 -5.26 9.10
C ALA A 422 -8.98 -6.76 8.86
N SER A 423 -10.12 -7.30 9.28
CA SER A 423 -10.46 -8.72 9.07
C SER A 423 -10.78 -8.99 7.60
N LEU A 424 -11.55 -8.11 6.94
CA LEU A 424 -11.81 -8.17 5.50
C LEU A 424 -10.55 -7.95 4.67
N LEU A 425 -9.74 -6.93 5.03
CA LEU A 425 -8.45 -6.67 4.39
C LEU A 425 -7.52 -7.88 4.55
N TYR A 426 -7.45 -8.47 5.74
CA TYR A 426 -6.66 -9.68 5.96
C TYR A 426 -7.18 -10.83 5.10
N GLU A 427 -8.49 -11.05 5.03
CA GLU A 427 -9.06 -12.11 4.19
C GLU A 427 -8.74 -11.90 2.71
N GLU A 428 -8.97 -10.71 2.17
CA GLU A 428 -8.72 -10.40 0.75
C GLU A 428 -7.22 -10.37 0.42
N LEU A 429 -6.38 -9.81 1.30
CA LEU A 429 -4.93 -9.88 1.15
C LEU A 429 -4.46 -11.34 1.25
N SER A 430 -4.94 -12.10 2.23
CA SER A 430 -4.61 -13.52 2.38
C SER A 430 -5.04 -14.31 1.15
N LYS A 431 -6.22 -14.06 0.58
CA LYS A 431 -6.67 -14.69 -0.68
C LYS A 431 -5.75 -14.31 -1.83
N ALA A 432 -5.51 -13.01 -2.06
CA ALA A 432 -4.65 -12.55 -3.14
C ALA A 432 -3.23 -13.12 -3.03
N LEU A 433 -2.66 -13.09 -1.81
CA LEU A 433 -1.35 -13.65 -1.48
C LEU A 433 -1.33 -15.17 -1.62
N THR A 434 -2.40 -15.87 -1.23
CA THR A 434 -2.54 -17.33 -1.37
C THR A 434 -2.72 -17.71 -2.84
N GLU A 435 -3.49 -16.98 -3.64
CA GLU A 435 -3.65 -17.22 -5.07
C GLU A 435 -2.33 -17.06 -5.83
N PHE A 436 -1.49 -16.10 -5.41
CA PHE A 436 -0.12 -15.98 -5.87
C PHE A 436 0.75 -17.15 -5.37
N GLY A 437 0.78 -17.41 -4.06
CA GLY A 437 1.67 -18.39 -3.44
C GLY A 437 1.32 -19.87 -3.66
N THR A 438 0.05 -20.21 -3.94
CA THR A 438 -0.41 -21.60 -4.12
C THR A 438 0.02 -22.23 -5.42
N LYS A 439 0.35 -21.44 -6.46
CA LYS A 439 0.96 -21.97 -7.68
C LYS A 439 2.40 -22.47 -7.45
N GLU A 440 3.07 -21.96 -6.41
CA GLU A 440 4.49 -22.19 -6.14
C GLU A 440 4.77 -22.85 -4.76
N GLY A 441 3.71 -23.13 -3.98
CA GLY A 441 3.81 -23.80 -2.68
C GLY A 441 4.33 -22.93 -1.53
N VAL A 442 4.16 -21.60 -1.61
CA VAL A 442 4.68 -20.65 -0.63
C VAL A 442 3.55 -20.00 0.20
N ASP A 443 3.65 -20.08 1.53
CA ASP A 443 2.70 -19.44 2.44
C ASP A 443 3.04 -17.95 2.62
N MET A 444 2.41 -17.12 1.80
CA MET A 444 2.57 -15.67 1.79
C MET A 444 1.86 -14.98 2.98
N THR A 445 1.07 -15.71 3.77
CA THR A 445 0.33 -15.14 4.92
C THR A 445 1.24 -14.82 6.11
N VAL A 446 2.45 -15.37 6.16
CA VAL A 446 3.47 -15.09 7.21
C VAL A 446 3.88 -13.61 7.26
N LEU A 447 3.72 -12.88 6.15
CA LEU A 447 4.02 -11.45 6.07
C LEU A 447 2.95 -10.56 6.73
N ILE A 448 1.73 -11.05 6.93
CA ILE A 448 0.61 -10.23 7.41
C ILE A 448 -0.14 -11.00 8.50
N GLU A 449 -0.14 -10.48 9.72
CA GLU A 449 -0.96 -11.01 10.81
C GLU A 449 -2.17 -10.10 11.06
N LEU A 450 -3.33 -10.71 11.33
CA LEU A 450 -4.56 -9.95 11.58
C LEU A 450 -4.47 -9.08 12.84
N ILE A 451 -3.90 -9.63 13.92
CA ILE A 451 -3.74 -8.91 15.20
C ILE A 451 -2.87 -7.65 15.04
N ASP A 452 -1.92 -7.77 14.13
CA ASP A 452 -1.00 -6.74 13.73
C ASP A 452 -1.78 -5.60 13.05
N LEU A 453 -2.54 -5.89 11.99
CA LEU A 453 -3.38 -4.90 11.31
C LEU A 453 -4.34 -4.17 12.27
N ARG A 454 -4.92 -4.88 13.25
CA ARG A 454 -5.80 -4.30 14.29
C ARG A 454 -5.10 -3.28 15.19
N ASN A 455 -3.82 -3.50 15.51
CA ASN A 455 -3.07 -2.75 16.53
C ASN A 455 -2.07 -1.73 15.97
N MET A 456 -2.06 -1.50 14.65
CA MET A 456 -1.15 -0.54 14.02
C MET A 456 -1.47 0.90 14.46
N SER A 457 -0.43 1.72 14.67
CA SER A 457 -0.60 3.12 15.08
C SER A 457 -1.13 4.00 13.94
N GLU A 458 -1.68 5.17 14.29
CA GLU A 458 -2.19 6.15 13.30
C GLU A 458 -1.12 6.57 12.29
N ASP A 459 0.09 6.87 12.78
CA ASP A 459 1.21 7.28 11.92
C ASP A 459 1.70 6.15 11.02
N ASP A 460 1.73 4.91 11.51
CA ASP A 460 2.13 3.74 10.70
C ASP A 460 1.11 3.43 9.61
N TRP A 461 -0.19 3.54 9.90
CA TRP A 461 -1.26 3.44 8.89
C TRP A 461 -1.09 4.48 7.79
N GLY A 462 -0.91 5.75 8.18
CA GLY A 462 -0.69 6.85 7.23
C GLY A 462 0.55 6.60 6.36
N LYS A 463 1.69 6.28 6.99
CA LYS A 463 2.95 5.99 6.29
C LYS A 463 2.79 4.84 5.31
N ASN A 464 2.15 3.73 5.71
CA ASN A 464 1.96 2.58 4.84
C ASN A 464 1.06 2.91 3.64
N PHE A 465 -0.02 3.68 3.81
CA PHE A 465 -0.88 4.11 2.70
C PHE A 465 -0.12 4.96 1.69
N LYS A 466 0.72 5.89 2.17
CA LYS A 466 1.61 6.68 1.32
C LYS A 466 2.59 5.81 0.53
N ILE A 467 3.21 4.84 1.19
CA ILE A 467 4.16 3.92 0.56
C ILE A 467 3.47 3.06 -0.49
N ILE A 468 2.29 2.52 -0.19
CA ILE A 468 1.49 1.73 -1.15
C ILE A 468 1.12 2.56 -2.38
N SER A 469 0.67 3.81 -2.18
CA SER A 469 0.41 4.75 -3.29
C SER A 469 1.66 4.94 -4.17
N ASN A 470 2.82 5.13 -3.55
CA ASN A 470 4.10 5.24 -4.27
C ASN A 470 4.47 3.98 -5.06
N ILE A 471 4.23 2.80 -4.50
CA ILE A 471 4.49 1.51 -5.15
C ILE A 471 3.58 1.35 -6.37
N VAL A 472 2.28 1.63 -6.22
CA VAL A 472 1.30 1.52 -7.33
C VAL A 472 1.62 2.53 -8.42
N ARG A 473 1.96 3.78 -8.07
CA ARG A 473 2.42 4.78 -9.05
C ARG A 473 3.64 4.28 -9.82
N ALA A 474 4.65 3.77 -9.13
CA ALA A 474 5.85 3.25 -9.77
C ALA A 474 5.53 2.09 -10.72
N ALA A 475 4.68 1.15 -10.31
CA ALA A 475 4.25 0.06 -11.17
C ALA A 475 3.47 0.55 -12.42
N TYR A 476 2.64 1.58 -12.27
CA TYR A 476 1.93 2.20 -13.39
C TYR A 476 2.87 2.94 -14.35
N GLU A 477 3.81 3.73 -13.83
CA GLU A 477 4.83 4.43 -14.64
C GLU A 477 5.72 3.47 -15.43
N LEU A 478 5.87 2.22 -14.96
CA LEU A 478 6.57 1.14 -15.66
C LEU A 478 5.67 0.38 -16.64
N GLY A 479 4.37 0.71 -16.72
CA GLY A 479 3.41 0.05 -17.61
C GLY A 479 2.95 -1.33 -17.15
N LEU A 480 3.14 -1.71 -15.88
CA LEU A 480 2.80 -3.06 -15.37
C LEU A 480 1.30 -3.38 -15.34
N PHE A 481 0.45 -2.36 -15.47
CA PHE A 481 -1.03 -2.51 -15.49
C PHE A 481 -1.62 -2.45 -16.90
N GLU A 482 -0.85 -2.00 -17.90
CA GLU A 482 -1.29 -1.99 -19.28
C GLU A 482 -1.03 -3.40 -19.85
N GLY A 483 -2.03 -4.05 -20.44
CA GLY A 483 -1.91 -5.41 -20.98
C GLY A 483 -0.97 -5.58 -22.19
N ASN A 484 0.03 -4.70 -22.33
CA ASN A 484 1.12 -4.80 -23.29
C ASN A 484 2.30 -5.55 -22.64
N ASP A 485 2.81 -6.56 -23.33
CA ASP A 485 3.78 -7.55 -22.83
C ASP A 485 5.19 -7.00 -22.50
N SER A 486 5.40 -5.70 -22.32
CA SER A 486 6.73 -5.17 -21.96
C SER A 486 6.64 -3.95 -21.05
N ALA A 487 7.04 -4.15 -19.79
CA ALA A 487 7.29 -3.07 -18.85
C ALA A 487 8.40 -2.13 -19.37
N ASP A 488 8.23 -0.81 -19.22
CA ASP A 488 9.28 0.16 -19.52
C ASP A 488 10.29 0.22 -18.38
N LEU A 489 11.20 -0.75 -18.34
CA LEU A 489 12.26 -0.83 -17.34
C LEU A 489 13.32 0.28 -17.49
N THR A 490 13.23 1.15 -18.51
CA THR A 490 14.17 2.27 -18.69
C THR A 490 13.87 3.45 -17.76
N ASN A 491 12.67 3.50 -17.16
CA ASN A 491 12.32 4.49 -16.14
C ASN A 491 12.94 4.13 -14.78
N GLU A 492 14.21 4.50 -14.60
CA GLU A 492 15.01 4.15 -13.43
C GLU A 492 14.46 4.68 -12.10
N GLU A 493 13.84 5.86 -12.08
CA GLU A 493 13.26 6.42 -10.86
C GLU A 493 12.07 5.58 -10.39
N ALA A 494 11.17 5.23 -11.33
CA ALA A 494 10.04 4.35 -11.05
C ALA A 494 10.52 2.96 -10.60
N LEU A 495 11.49 2.37 -11.31
CA LEU A 495 12.06 1.08 -10.96
C LEU A 495 12.71 1.09 -9.57
N ARG A 496 13.48 2.13 -9.24
CA ARG A 496 14.07 2.30 -7.91
C ARG A 496 12.99 2.38 -6.83
N ARG A 497 11.92 3.16 -7.05
CA ARG A 497 10.80 3.24 -6.10
C ARG A 497 10.13 1.88 -5.93
N LEU A 498 9.84 1.16 -7.03
CA LEU A 498 9.20 -0.15 -6.98
C LEU A 498 10.01 -1.16 -6.16
N MET A 499 11.35 -1.14 -6.26
CA MET A 499 12.20 -2.09 -5.55
C MET A 499 12.52 -1.69 -4.10
N THR A 500 12.52 -0.39 -3.78
CA THR A 500 12.93 0.09 -2.44
C THR A 500 11.75 0.30 -1.51
N LYS A 501 10.63 0.84 -2.00
CA LYS A 501 9.46 1.20 -1.18
C LYS A 501 8.82 0.03 -0.43
N PRO A 502 8.75 -1.21 -0.96
CA PRO A 502 8.23 -2.33 -0.20
C PRO A 502 8.96 -2.57 1.13
N PHE A 503 10.28 -2.33 1.19
CA PHE A 503 11.08 -2.48 2.41
C PHE A 503 10.84 -1.35 3.43
N GLU A 504 10.27 -0.22 3.03
CA GLU A 504 9.92 0.87 3.94
C GLU A 504 8.59 0.63 4.69
N LEU A 505 7.79 -0.35 4.25
CA LEU A 505 6.53 -0.70 4.89
C LEU A 505 6.77 -1.16 6.31
N THR A 506 6.00 -0.61 7.24
CA THR A 506 6.15 -0.90 8.68
C THR A 506 6.00 -2.39 9.00
N ARG A 507 5.22 -3.12 8.20
CA ARG A 507 5.02 -4.58 8.34
C ARG A 507 6.20 -5.43 7.87
N ILE A 508 7.05 -4.87 7.02
CA ILE A 508 8.23 -5.53 6.49
C ILE A 508 9.46 -5.27 7.38
N GLN A 509 9.41 -4.26 8.25
CA GLN A 509 10.49 -3.98 9.20
C GLN A 509 10.72 -5.15 10.15
N GLY A 510 11.93 -5.71 10.13
CA GLY A 510 12.31 -6.93 10.87
C GLY A 510 11.89 -8.25 10.20
N LYS A 511 11.20 -8.19 9.05
CA LYS A 511 10.78 -9.33 8.21
C LYS A 511 11.34 -9.20 6.78
N GLU A 512 12.36 -8.39 6.56
CA GLU A 512 12.95 -8.13 5.23
C GLU A 512 13.54 -9.39 4.61
N ALA A 513 14.22 -10.21 5.43
CA ALA A 513 14.77 -11.49 5.01
C ALA A 513 13.66 -12.48 4.59
N ASP A 514 12.51 -12.47 5.28
CA ASP A 514 11.36 -13.30 4.93
C ASP A 514 10.76 -12.87 3.59
N LEU A 515 10.61 -11.56 3.37
CA LEU A 515 10.17 -10.99 2.10
C LEU A 515 11.13 -11.36 0.96
N LEU A 516 12.44 -11.24 1.16
CA LEU A 516 13.41 -11.57 0.12
C LEU A 516 13.41 -13.08 -0.17
N THR A 517 13.44 -13.92 0.86
CA THR A 517 13.35 -15.39 0.72
C THR A 517 12.12 -15.80 -0.06
N LEU A 518 10.99 -15.13 0.19
CA LEU A 518 9.75 -15.32 -0.53
C LEU A 518 9.88 -14.94 -2.01
N LEU A 519 10.40 -13.75 -2.31
CA LEU A 519 10.63 -13.28 -3.68
C LEU A 519 11.58 -14.20 -4.46
N LEU A 520 12.64 -14.69 -3.81
CA LEU A 520 13.59 -15.64 -4.41
C LEU A 520 12.96 -17.00 -4.73
N LYS A 521 12.00 -17.45 -3.92
CA LYS A 521 11.23 -18.68 -4.20
C LYS A 521 10.24 -18.47 -5.34
N MET A 522 9.55 -17.33 -5.37
CA MET A 522 8.58 -17.03 -6.43
C MET A 522 9.23 -16.85 -7.81
N THR A 523 10.47 -16.38 -7.83
CA THR A 523 11.23 -16.15 -9.07
C THR A 523 12.09 -17.34 -9.50
N ASP A 524 11.99 -18.49 -8.82
CA ASP A 524 12.88 -19.66 -8.97
C ASP A 524 14.39 -19.37 -8.78
N LEU A 525 14.77 -18.15 -8.39
CA LEU A 525 16.15 -17.73 -8.20
C LEU A 525 16.84 -18.46 -7.04
N GLN A 526 16.10 -18.88 -6.02
CA GLN A 526 16.63 -19.69 -4.91
C GLN A 526 17.37 -20.94 -5.42
N LYS A 527 16.81 -21.62 -6.43
CA LYS A 527 17.42 -22.82 -7.03
C LYS A 527 18.72 -22.49 -7.74
N HIS A 528 18.82 -21.32 -8.37
CA HIS A 528 20.05 -20.85 -9.01
C HIS A 528 21.13 -20.52 -7.97
N PHE A 529 20.77 -19.86 -6.87
CA PHE A 529 21.71 -19.61 -5.75
C PHE A 529 22.23 -20.90 -5.13
N ASP A 530 21.35 -21.87 -4.88
CA ASP A 530 21.73 -23.19 -4.36
C ASP A 530 22.66 -23.94 -5.33
N GLN A 531 22.40 -23.87 -6.64
CA GLN A 531 23.26 -24.45 -7.68
C GLN A 531 24.64 -23.79 -7.73
N TRP A 532 24.70 -22.48 -7.50
CA TRP A 532 25.94 -21.72 -7.40
C TRP A 532 26.68 -21.94 -6.08
N GLY A 533 26.12 -22.72 -5.14
CA GLY A 533 26.75 -22.97 -3.85
C GLY A 533 26.82 -21.73 -2.95
N VAL A 534 26.01 -20.71 -3.24
CA VAL A 534 25.96 -19.46 -2.49
C VAL A 534 24.96 -19.62 -1.35
N SER A 535 25.45 -19.81 -0.12
CA SER A 535 24.57 -19.73 1.05
C SER A 535 24.29 -18.27 1.40
N GLN A 536 23.05 -17.84 1.29
CA GLN A 536 22.66 -16.49 1.71
C GLN A 536 22.50 -16.44 3.23
N ASP A 537 23.42 -15.74 3.90
CA ASP A 537 23.25 -15.36 5.30
C ASP A 537 22.62 -13.97 5.37
N PHE A 538 21.31 -13.93 5.55
CA PHE A 538 20.56 -12.68 5.68
C PHE A 538 20.82 -11.94 7.00
N SER A 539 21.50 -12.56 7.98
CA SER A 539 21.73 -11.96 9.30
C SER A 539 22.73 -10.81 9.30
N GLN A 540 23.58 -10.72 8.27
CA GLN A 540 24.62 -9.69 8.13
C GLN A 540 24.20 -8.53 7.24
N ILE A 541 22.98 -8.55 6.70
CA ILE A 541 22.51 -7.55 5.73
C ILE A 541 22.04 -6.28 6.45
N ASP A 542 22.58 -5.13 6.03
CA ASP A 542 22.04 -3.83 6.39
C ASP A 542 20.84 -3.49 5.46
N TRP A 543 19.65 -3.81 5.94
CA TRP A 543 18.40 -3.55 5.22
C TRP A 543 18.08 -2.07 5.02
N SER A 544 18.82 -1.15 5.66
CA SER A 544 18.67 0.29 5.41
C SER A 544 19.33 0.72 4.09
N THR A 545 20.33 -0.03 3.61
CA THR A 545 21.07 0.27 2.38
C THR A 545 20.83 -0.75 1.28
N GLU A 546 20.66 -2.02 1.61
CA GLU A 546 20.61 -3.12 0.63
C GLU A 546 19.54 -2.96 -0.46
N PRO A 547 18.30 -2.53 -0.16
CA PRO A 547 17.29 -2.31 -1.21
C PRO A 547 17.74 -1.31 -2.29
N ASN A 548 18.48 -0.27 -1.90
CA ASN A 548 19.02 0.72 -2.83
C ASN A 548 20.17 0.16 -3.67
N ASN A 549 20.97 -0.73 -3.09
CA ASN A 549 22.06 -1.42 -3.77
C ASN A 549 21.50 -2.39 -4.82
N LEU A 550 20.53 -3.22 -4.44
CA LEU A 550 19.79 -4.09 -5.38
C LEU A 550 19.16 -3.29 -6.53
N ALA A 551 18.56 -2.13 -6.23
CA ALA A 551 18.07 -1.21 -7.25
C ALA A 551 19.17 -0.69 -8.18
N GLY A 552 20.33 -0.34 -7.64
CA GLY A 552 21.50 0.02 -8.45
C GLY A 552 21.92 -1.08 -9.41
N VAL A 553 21.98 -2.33 -8.93
CA VAL A 553 22.39 -3.48 -9.74
C VAL A 553 21.43 -3.73 -10.90
N VAL A 554 20.12 -3.81 -10.63
CA VAL A 554 19.13 -4.04 -11.70
C VAL A 554 19.15 -2.92 -12.74
N ILE A 555 19.23 -1.66 -12.31
CA ILE A 555 19.36 -0.51 -13.22
C ILE A 555 20.63 -0.61 -14.07
N ALA A 556 21.76 -0.98 -13.45
CA ALA A 556 23.02 -1.13 -14.17
C ALA A 556 22.97 -2.26 -15.21
N PHE A 557 22.32 -3.39 -14.89
CA PHE A 557 22.08 -4.46 -15.85
C PHE A 557 21.20 -4.02 -17.02
N ILE A 558 20.11 -3.29 -16.76
CA ILE A 558 19.23 -2.77 -17.81
C ILE A 558 20.00 -1.82 -18.75
N ARG A 559 20.87 -0.95 -18.19
CA ARG A 559 21.73 -0.06 -18.98
C ARG A 559 22.72 -0.82 -19.88
N LEU A 560 23.17 -1.99 -19.43
CA LEU A 560 24.11 -2.83 -20.18
C LEU A 560 23.43 -3.52 -21.38
N GLY A 561 22.15 -3.88 -21.28
CA GLY A 561 21.31 -4.23 -22.43
C GLY A 561 20.89 -5.70 -22.58
N SER A 562 21.28 -6.61 -21.68
CA SER A 562 20.66 -7.94 -21.55
C SER A 562 20.95 -8.54 -20.17
N LEU A 563 19.89 -8.83 -19.40
CA LEU A 563 19.98 -9.57 -18.14
C LEU A 563 20.26 -11.06 -18.37
N ASP A 564 19.78 -11.61 -19.48
CA ASP A 564 19.79 -13.05 -19.75
C ASP A 564 21.09 -13.51 -20.44
N ASP A 565 21.85 -12.59 -21.05
CA ASP A 565 23.06 -12.89 -21.84
C ASP A 565 24.37 -12.38 -21.21
N PHE A 566 24.42 -12.20 -19.89
CA PHE A 566 25.66 -11.73 -19.23
C PHE A 566 26.78 -12.79 -19.32
N ASN A 567 27.68 -12.63 -20.28
CA ASN A 567 28.78 -13.54 -20.60
C ASN A 567 30.04 -12.77 -21.05
N LEU A 568 31.14 -13.49 -21.33
CA LEU A 568 32.40 -12.89 -21.78
C LEU A 568 32.25 -12.07 -23.08
N ASP A 569 31.44 -12.53 -24.04
CA ASP A 569 31.26 -11.82 -25.32
C ASP A 569 30.59 -10.45 -25.14
N LEU A 570 29.57 -10.38 -24.27
CA LEU A 570 28.91 -9.11 -23.91
C LEU A 570 29.88 -8.16 -23.19
N ILE A 571 30.68 -8.69 -22.27
CA ILE A 571 31.70 -7.90 -21.56
C ILE A 571 32.72 -7.36 -22.56
N PHE A 572 33.28 -8.22 -23.42
CA PHE A 572 34.31 -7.82 -24.38
C PHE A 572 33.82 -6.83 -25.43
N SER A 573 32.59 -6.99 -25.93
CA SER A 573 31.99 -6.01 -26.85
C SER A 573 31.75 -4.67 -26.15
N SER A 574 31.34 -4.67 -24.89
CA SER A 574 31.14 -3.44 -24.10
C SER A 574 32.45 -2.68 -23.85
N LEU A 575 33.58 -3.38 -23.71
CA LEU A 575 34.91 -2.78 -23.54
C LEU A 575 35.41 -2.02 -24.79
N GLU A 576 34.77 -2.15 -25.96
CA GLU A 576 35.19 -1.47 -27.20
C GLU A 576 34.90 0.03 -27.21
N THR A 577 34.07 0.50 -26.28
CA THR A 577 33.67 1.91 -26.18
C THR A 577 33.83 2.42 -24.77
N GLU A 578 34.21 3.69 -24.60
CA GLU A 578 34.27 4.32 -23.27
C GLU A 578 32.90 4.33 -22.56
N GLU A 579 31.80 4.45 -23.32
CA GLU A 579 30.45 4.35 -22.77
C GLU A 579 30.15 2.96 -22.20
N GLY A 580 30.53 1.89 -22.92
CA GLY A 580 30.35 0.51 -22.45
C GLY A 580 31.26 0.18 -21.26
N LYS A 581 32.51 0.67 -21.24
CA LYS A 581 33.40 0.59 -20.08
C LYS A 581 32.79 1.24 -18.84
N GLU A 582 32.18 2.41 -18.99
CA GLU A 582 31.53 3.08 -17.86
C GLU A 582 30.26 2.36 -17.39
N LYS A 583 29.48 1.76 -18.31
CA LYS A 583 28.34 0.90 -17.95
C LYS A 583 28.78 -0.33 -17.15
N LEU A 584 29.84 -1.01 -17.58
CA LEU A 584 30.41 -2.15 -16.85
C LEU A 584 30.95 -1.74 -15.48
N ARG A 585 31.67 -0.61 -15.39
CA ARG A 585 32.17 -0.10 -14.11
C ARG A 585 31.03 0.14 -13.13
N ASN A 586 29.98 0.82 -13.57
CA ASN A 586 28.78 1.06 -12.75
C ASN A 586 28.11 -0.24 -12.31
N LEU A 587 28.08 -1.27 -13.16
CA LEU A 587 27.53 -2.58 -12.81
C LEU A 587 28.36 -3.28 -11.73
N PHE A 588 29.68 -3.37 -11.92
CA PHE A 588 30.57 -4.01 -10.96
C PHE A 588 30.60 -3.27 -9.61
N ASP A 589 30.61 -1.94 -9.64
CA ASP A 589 30.52 -1.11 -8.42
C ASP A 589 29.18 -1.36 -7.69
N ALA A 590 28.06 -1.44 -8.41
CA ALA A 590 26.75 -1.71 -7.81
C ALA A 590 26.67 -3.11 -7.20
N ILE A 591 27.23 -4.12 -7.88
CA ILE A 591 27.26 -5.51 -7.41
C ILE A 591 28.12 -5.62 -6.15
N ASN A 592 29.31 -5.02 -6.14
CA ASN A 592 30.19 -4.99 -4.96
C ASN A 592 29.56 -4.26 -3.77
N GLY A 593 28.68 -3.28 -4.03
CA GLY A 593 27.91 -2.60 -2.99
C GLY A 593 26.80 -3.45 -2.37
N SER A 594 26.35 -4.52 -3.01
CA SER A 594 25.26 -5.39 -2.55
C SER A 594 25.81 -6.56 -1.74
N ALA A 595 25.40 -6.65 -0.46
CA ALA A 595 25.78 -7.77 0.41
C ALA A 595 25.21 -9.11 -0.09
N LEU A 596 24.09 -9.09 -0.82
CA LEU A 596 23.46 -10.27 -1.39
C LEU A 596 24.14 -10.77 -2.67
N LEU A 597 24.54 -9.85 -3.54
CA LEU A 597 25.02 -10.18 -4.88
C LEU A 597 26.54 -10.25 -4.97
N GLN A 598 27.30 -9.63 -4.07
CA GLN A 598 28.76 -9.72 -4.06
C GLN A 598 29.28 -11.18 -3.92
N PRO A 599 28.73 -12.05 -3.06
CA PRO A 599 29.13 -13.48 -3.02
C PRO A 599 28.80 -14.24 -4.31
N VAL A 600 27.70 -13.84 -4.96
CA VAL A 600 27.22 -14.43 -6.21
C VAL A 600 28.13 -14.05 -7.36
N PHE A 601 28.55 -12.79 -7.38
CA PHE A 601 29.44 -12.24 -8.38
C PHE A 601 30.77 -12.98 -8.42
N ARG A 602 31.33 -13.33 -7.26
CA ARG A 602 32.52 -14.20 -7.19
C ARG A 602 32.30 -15.50 -7.98
N THR A 603 31.16 -16.15 -7.78
CA THR A 603 30.85 -17.42 -8.46
C THR A 603 30.67 -17.24 -9.97
N VAL A 604 29.99 -16.17 -10.38
CA VAL A 604 29.78 -15.84 -11.80
C VAL A 604 31.13 -15.56 -12.48
N VAL A 605 31.96 -14.71 -11.89
CA VAL A 605 33.30 -14.42 -12.42
C VAL A 605 34.17 -15.67 -12.45
N GLU A 606 34.19 -16.48 -11.40
CA GLU A 606 34.92 -17.75 -11.39
C GLU A 606 34.46 -18.66 -12.54
N SER A 607 33.17 -18.70 -12.83
CA SER A 607 32.63 -19.43 -13.99
C SER A 607 33.15 -18.86 -15.31
N LEU A 608 33.12 -17.53 -15.48
CA LEU A 608 33.60 -16.86 -16.69
C LEU A 608 35.11 -17.05 -16.89
N VAL A 609 35.90 -16.97 -15.82
CA VAL A 609 37.35 -17.21 -15.87
C VAL A 609 37.65 -18.68 -16.20
N LYS A 610 36.86 -19.62 -15.69
CA LYS A 610 37.00 -21.05 -16.02
C LYS A 610 36.64 -21.40 -17.46
N GLU A 611 35.92 -20.53 -18.19
CA GLU A 611 35.76 -20.67 -19.64
C GLU A 611 37.10 -20.44 -20.38
N ILE A 612 38.04 -19.72 -19.77
CA ILE A 612 39.38 -19.49 -20.31
C ILE A 612 40.33 -20.60 -19.85
N ASP A 613 40.43 -20.84 -18.53
CA ASP A 613 41.22 -21.94 -17.96
C ASP A 613 40.49 -22.55 -16.75
N ALA A 614 40.04 -23.79 -16.91
CA ALA A 614 39.29 -24.54 -15.90
C ALA A 614 40.08 -24.85 -14.62
N SER A 615 41.40 -24.70 -14.66
CA SER A 615 42.32 -25.13 -13.60
C SER A 615 42.71 -24.01 -12.63
N VAL A 616 42.21 -22.79 -12.84
CA VAL A 616 42.53 -21.60 -12.04
C VAL A 616 41.81 -21.62 -10.69
N ASP A 617 42.53 -21.34 -9.61
CA ASP A 617 42.00 -21.17 -8.26
C ASP A 617 42.06 -19.69 -7.86
N LEU A 618 40.89 -19.08 -7.67
CA LEU A 618 40.74 -17.67 -7.29
C LEU A 618 40.47 -17.49 -5.79
N SER A 619 40.54 -18.56 -4.99
CA SER A 619 40.17 -18.53 -3.56
C SER A 619 41.01 -17.56 -2.73
N ALA A 620 42.28 -17.37 -3.09
CA ALA A 620 43.22 -16.49 -2.40
C ALA A 620 43.12 -15.01 -2.83
N ILE A 621 42.31 -14.69 -3.85
CA ILE A 621 42.19 -13.33 -4.38
C ILE A 621 41.13 -12.55 -3.59
N ASP A 622 41.49 -11.31 -3.27
CA ASP A 622 40.58 -10.33 -2.70
C ASP A 622 39.80 -9.61 -3.82
N PHE A 623 38.61 -10.13 -4.12
CA PHE A 623 37.72 -9.63 -5.18
C PHE A 623 37.30 -8.16 -4.98
N ASP A 624 37.35 -7.65 -3.74
CA ASP A 624 36.95 -6.28 -3.42
C ASP A 624 38.01 -5.25 -3.86
N THR A 625 39.23 -5.70 -4.16
CA THR A 625 40.35 -4.84 -4.56
C THR A 625 40.59 -4.79 -6.08
N ILE A 626 39.87 -5.61 -6.85
CA ILE A 626 40.07 -5.76 -8.29
C ILE A 626 39.30 -4.67 -9.05
N ASP A 627 39.99 -3.94 -9.94
CA ASP A 627 39.33 -3.16 -10.99
C ASP A 627 38.85 -4.10 -12.09
N TRP A 628 37.61 -4.58 -11.97
CA TRP A 628 37.04 -5.58 -12.88
C TRP A 628 37.02 -5.13 -14.35
N VAL A 629 36.81 -3.84 -14.62
CA VAL A 629 36.86 -3.33 -16.00
C VAL A 629 38.27 -3.43 -16.55
N GLY A 630 39.26 -3.00 -15.75
CA GLY A 630 40.67 -3.13 -16.10
C GLY A 630 41.09 -4.59 -16.29
N GLU A 631 40.68 -5.49 -15.38
CA GLU A 631 40.99 -6.91 -15.44
C GLU A 631 40.43 -7.55 -16.72
N PHE A 632 39.16 -7.34 -17.05
CA PHE A 632 38.58 -7.88 -18.28
C PHE A 632 39.15 -7.25 -19.56
N GLU A 633 39.61 -5.99 -19.51
CA GLU A 633 40.34 -5.37 -20.63
C GLU A 633 41.69 -6.05 -20.87
N ILE A 634 42.42 -6.36 -19.80
CA ILE A 634 43.67 -7.10 -19.88
C ILE A 634 43.43 -8.52 -20.42
N ILE A 635 42.42 -9.22 -19.89
CA ILE A 635 41.99 -10.55 -20.39
C ILE A 635 41.69 -10.49 -21.89
N LYS A 636 40.94 -9.49 -22.36
CA LYS A 636 40.62 -9.30 -23.78
C LYS A 636 41.90 -9.09 -24.61
N ASN A 637 42.83 -8.27 -24.13
CA ASN A 637 44.08 -7.95 -24.82
C ASN A 637 44.99 -9.17 -24.97
N VAL A 638 45.03 -10.05 -23.97
CA VAL A 638 45.91 -11.23 -23.99
C VAL A 638 45.27 -12.44 -24.63
N LYS A 639 43.95 -12.48 -24.83
CA LYS A 639 43.19 -13.65 -25.28
C LYS A 639 43.80 -14.34 -26.51
N GLU A 640 44.08 -13.58 -27.59
CA GLU A 640 44.68 -14.14 -28.81
C GLU A 640 46.08 -14.73 -28.56
N MET A 641 46.90 -14.07 -27.74
CA MET A 641 48.25 -14.54 -27.39
C MET A 641 48.21 -15.77 -26.45
N VAL A 642 47.17 -15.89 -25.63
CA VAL A 642 46.92 -17.03 -24.75
C VAL A 642 46.48 -18.25 -25.56
N GLU A 643 45.63 -18.07 -26.58
CA GLU A 643 45.26 -19.14 -27.53
C GLU A 643 46.50 -19.67 -28.27
N GLU A 644 47.44 -18.81 -28.67
CA GLU A 644 48.71 -19.24 -29.25
C GLU A 644 49.63 -19.94 -28.23
N LEU A 645 49.63 -19.53 -26.95
CA LEU A 645 50.41 -20.18 -25.88
C LEU A 645 49.94 -21.62 -25.62
N ASP A 646 48.64 -21.89 -25.76
CA ASP A 646 48.03 -23.22 -25.61
C ASP A 646 48.48 -24.20 -26.70
N GLU A 647 48.89 -23.70 -27.88
CA GLU A 647 49.53 -24.52 -28.93
C GLU A 647 50.99 -24.88 -28.60
N GLY A 648 51.57 -24.28 -27.55
CA GLY A 648 52.91 -24.55 -27.04
C GLY A 648 53.81 -23.31 -27.05
N ILE A 649 54.52 -23.08 -25.95
CA ILE A 649 55.36 -21.88 -25.75
C ILE A 649 56.48 -21.73 -26.78
N GLU A 650 56.94 -22.84 -27.39
CA GLU A 650 57.95 -22.82 -28.44
C GLU A 650 57.46 -22.25 -29.78
N THR A 651 56.15 -22.13 -29.98
CA THR A 651 55.54 -21.60 -31.20
C THR A 651 55.51 -20.07 -31.21
N LEU A 652 55.59 -19.46 -30.03
CA LEU A 652 55.56 -18.01 -29.83
C LEU A 652 56.89 -17.34 -30.15
N THR A 653 56.82 -16.10 -30.64
CA THR A 653 58.02 -15.26 -30.78
C THR A 653 58.39 -14.62 -29.44
N ALA A 654 59.67 -14.27 -29.26
CA ALA A 654 60.11 -13.57 -28.04
C ALA A 654 59.35 -12.27 -27.78
N ASP A 655 59.09 -11.49 -28.83
CA ASP A 655 58.33 -10.24 -28.70
C ASP A 655 56.88 -10.54 -28.29
N THR A 656 56.28 -11.63 -28.77
CA THR A 656 54.91 -12.03 -28.40
C THR A 656 54.86 -12.43 -26.93
N ILE A 657 55.79 -13.26 -26.44
CA ILE A 657 55.77 -13.70 -25.04
C ILE A 657 56.13 -12.59 -24.07
N GLU A 658 57.08 -11.72 -24.42
CA GLU A 658 57.41 -10.55 -23.62
C GLU A 658 56.19 -9.64 -23.47
N ASN A 659 55.50 -9.34 -24.57
CA ASN A 659 54.28 -8.52 -24.54
C ASN A 659 53.15 -9.20 -23.77
N LEU A 660 52.96 -10.52 -23.94
CA LEU A 660 51.97 -11.30 -23.19
C LEU A 660 52.22 -11.20 -21.67
N MET A 661 53.47 -11.43 -21.23
CA MET A 661 53.84 -11.36 -19.81
C MET A 661 53.69 -9.95 -19.25
N LEU A 662 54.14 -8.91 -19.98
CA LEU A 662 54.03 -7.53 -19.55
C LEU A 662 52.57 -7.07 -19.47
N GLU A 663 51.73 -7.44 -20.44
CA GLU A 663 50.30 -7.09 -20.42
C GLU A 663 49.56 -7.85 -19.31
N ALA A 664 49.77 -9.16 -19.20
CA ALA A 664 49.16 -10.00 -18.17
C ALA A 664 49.54 -9.53 -16.75
N SER A 665 50.78 -9.09 -16.55
CA SER A 665 51.26 -8.57 -15.26
C SER A 665 50.51 -7.35 -14.75
N LYS A 666 49.73 -6.66 -15.60
CA LYS A 666 48.90 -5.52 -15.14
C LYS A 666 47.71 -5.99 -14.30
N GLY A 667 47.21 -7.20 -14.54
CA GLY A 667 46.04 -7.78 -13.88
C GLY A 667 46.41 -8.78 -12.80
N GLU A 668 45.55 -8.98 -11.81
CA GLU A 668 45.80 -9.95 -10.73
C GLU A 668 45.43 -11.36 -11.20
N ILE A 669 44.26 -11.52 -11.82
CA ILE A 669 43.76 -12.82 -12.29
C ILE A 669 44.50 -13.23 -13.56
N THR A 670 44.71 -12.29 -14.46
CA THR A 670 45.39 -12.56 -15.74
C THR A 670 46.83 -13.01 -15.52
N THR A 671 47.52 -12.43 -14.52
CA THR A 671 48.85 -12.91 -14.08
C THR A 671 48.81 -14.38 -13.68
N LEU A 672 47.81 -14.80 -12.90
CA LEU A 672 47.69 -16.19 -12.46
C LEU A 672 47.45 -17.14 -13.63
N ILE A 673 46.53 -16.78 -14.55
CA ILE A 673 46.20 -17.59 -15.73
C ILE A 673 47.44 -17.76 -16.61
N VAL A 674 48.01 -16.64 -17.06
CA VAL A 674 49.15 -16.63 -18.00
C VAL A 674 50.38 -17.23 -17.33
N GLY A 675 50.65 -16.88 -16.07
CA GLY A 675 51.78 -17.41 -15.32
C GLY A 675 51.71 -18.93 -15.13
N LYS A 676 50.52 -19.46 -14.88
CA LYS A 676 50.29 -20.90 -14.80
C LYS A 676 50.52 -21.60 -16.14
N MET A 677 49.93 -21.07 -17.21
CA MET A 677 50.13 -21.61 -18.56
C MET A 677 51.61 -21.57 -18.97
N ILE A 678 52.34 -20.50 -18.66
CA ILE A 678 53.79 -20.43 -18.90
C ILE A 678 54.53 -21.50 -18.10
N ASN A 679 54.25 -21.64 -16.81
CA ASN A 679 54.87 -22.66 -15.96
C ASN A 679 54.64 -24.08 -16.51
N GLU A 680 53.42 -24.37 -16.97
CA GLU A 680 53.03 -25.66 -17.54
C GLU A 680 53.67 -25.90 -18.91
N SER A 681 53.65 -24.90 -19.81
CA SER A 681 54.27 -25.03 -21.13
C SER A 681 55.80 -25.14 -21.06
N LEU A 682 56.46 -24.48 -20.11
CA LEU A 682 57.89 -24.69 -19.84
C LEU A 682 58.15 -26.10 -19.31
N GLU A 683 57.28 -26.61 -18.44
CA GLU A 683 57.36 -27.97 -17.92
C GLU A 683 57.23 -29.01 -19.04
N GLU A 684 56.28 -28.81 -19.95
CA GLU A 684 56.09 -29.66 -21.13
C GLU A 684 57.28 -29.59 -22.10
N MET A 685 57.69 -28.37 -22.49
CA MET A 685 58.81 -28.12 -23.40
C MET A 685 60.09 -28.78 -22.87
N PHE A 686 60.34 -28.71 -21.56
CA PHE A 686 61.56 -29.19 -20.92
C PHE A 686 61.46 -30.57 -20.23
N LYS A 687 60.38 -31.32 -20.47
CA LYS A 687 60.15 -32.69 -19.93
C LYS A 687 60.17 -32.75 -18.40
N GLU A 688 59.23 -32.04 -17.77
CA GLU A 688 58.99 -31.98 -16.32
C GLU A 688 60.10 -31.27 -15.52
N TYR A 689 60.88 -30.40 -16.17
CA TYR A 689 61.93 -29.64 -15.51
C TYR A 689 61.48 -28.20 -15.24
N ASN A 690 61.12 -27.93 -13.99
CA ASN A 690 60.94 -26.58 -13.45
C ASN A 690 61.91 -26.36 -12.27
N PRO A 691 62.79 -25.35 -12.31
CA PRO A 691 63.78 -25.13 -11.26
C PRO A 691 63.15 -24.84 -9.91
N LYS A 692 63.59 -25.56 -8.87
CA LYS A 692 63.11 -25.37 -7.49
C LYS A 692 64.27 -25.20 -6.50
N VAL A 693 64.11 -24.28 -5.55
CA VAL A 693 64.98 -24.10 -4.38
C VAL A 693 64.13 -24.28 -3.14
N ASP A 694 64.55 -25.16 -2.22
CA ASP A 694 63.81 -25.52 -1.01
C ASP A 694 62.37 -26.01 -1.23
N GLY A 695 62.05 -26.48 -2.45
CA GLY A 695 60.74 -27.00 -2.83
C GLY A 695 59.82 -26.00 -3.54
N GLU A 696 60.19 -24.72 -3.58
CA GLU A 696 59.46 -23.65 -4.27
C GLU A 696 60.06 -23.37 -5.65
N LEU A 697 59.24 -22.94 -6.61
CA LEU A 697 59.69 -22.56 -7.94
C LEU A 697 60.63 -21.34 -7.85
N VAL A 698 61.78 -21.42 -8.50
CA VAL A 698 62.73 -20.28 -8.58
C VAL A 698 62.12 -19.13 -9.38
N PHE A 699 61.35 -19.47 -10.41
CA PHE A 699 60.59 -18.53 -11.23
C PHE A 699 59.13 -18.95 -11.18
N ASP A 700 58.40 -18.47 -10.18
CA ASP A 700 56.96 -18.62 -10.12
C ASP A 700 56.29 -17.50 -10.92
N TYR A 701 55.97 -17.79 -12.18
CA TYR A 701 55.34 -16.80 -13.06
C TYR A 701 53.90 -16.46 -12.66
N THR A 702 53.30 -17.16 -11.69
CA THR A 702 52.01 -16.74 -11.09
C THR A 702 52.15 -15.51 -10.19
N ASN A 703 53.39 -15.10 -9.85
CA ASN A 703 53.66 -13.85 -9.17
C ASN A 703 53.88 -12.70 -10.17
N LYS A 704 53.12 -11.61 -9.98
CA LYS A 704 53.12 -10.41 -10.83
C LYS A 704 54.49 -9.76 -11.02
N GLU A 705 55.29 -9.67 -9.96
CA GLU A 705 56.63 -9.07 -10.01
C GLU A 705 57.61 -9.97 -10.78
N VAL A 706 57.49 -11.29 -10.62
CA VAL A 706 58.31 -12.29 -11.32
C VAL A 706 57.93 -12.35 -12.80
N LEU A 707 56.64 -12.30 -13.13
CA LEU A 707 56.11 -12.28 -14.49
C LEU A 707 56.60 -11.03 -15.24
N ALA A 708 56.41 -9.83 -14.68
CA ALA A 708 56.86 -8.59 -15.30
C ALA A 708 58.39 -8.50 -15.39
N GLY A 709 59.08 -8.88 -14.30
CA GLY A 709 60.53 -8.71 -14.17
C GLY A 709 61.36 -9.63 -15.06
N ASN A 710 60.80 -10.74 -15.56
CA ASN A 710 61.52 -11.72 -16.38
C ASN A 710 60.94 -11.87 -17.79
N ALA A 711 60.08 -10.95 -18.24
CA ALA A 711 59.38 -11.05 -19.52
C ALA A 711 60.34 -11.10 -20.72
N ASP A 712 61.35 -10.22 -20.72
CA ASP A 712 62.38 -10.13 -21.73
C ASP A 712 63.35 -11.34 -21.68
N ASP A 713 63.72 -11.78 -20.49
CA ASP A 713 64.60 -12.93 -20.28
C ASP A 713 63.97 -14.24 -20.74
N LEU A 714 62.65 -14.41 -20.55
CA LEU A 714 61.94 -15.60 -21.01
C LEU A 714 61.84 -15.63 -22.54
N GLY A 715 61.59 -14.49 -23.18
CA GLY A 715 61.60 -14.38 -24.65
C GLY A 715 62.96 -14.75 -25.24
N ASP A 716 64.05 -14.27 -24.64
CA ASP A 716 65.40 -14.66 -25.05
C ASP A 716 65.66 -16.16 -24.81
N LEU A 717 65.21 -16.72 -23.68
CA LEU A 717 65.35 -18.14 -23.34
C LEU A 717 64.74 -19.05 -24.42
N ILE A 718 63.52 -18.76 -24.86
CA ILE A 718 62.79 -19.55 -25.86
C ILE A 718 63.48 -19.45 -27.22
N ASN A 719 63.88 -18.24 -27.63
CA ASN A 719 64.66 -18.04 -28.86
C ASN A 719 65.92 -18.89 -28.88
N PHE A 720 66.63 -18.96 -27.76
CA PHE A 720 67.83 -19.79 -27.63
C PHE A 720 67.52 -21.28 -27.65
N ALA A 721 66.49 -21.72 -26.92
CA ALA A 721 66.09 -23.12 -26.91
C ALA A 721 65.68 -23.61 -28.30
N ASN A 722 64.95 -22.79 -29.06
CA ASN A 722 64.56 -23.07 -30.43
C ASN A 722 65.76 -23.01 -31.40
N ALA A 723 66.63 -22.00 -31.30
CA ALA A 723 67.84 -21.92 -32.13
C ALA A 723 68.80 -23.09 -31.87
N MET A 724 68.89 -23.57 -30.63
CA MET A 724 69.60 -24.79 -30.26
C MET A 724 68.96 -26.00 -30.94
N LYS A 725 67.66 -26.24 -30.75
CA LYS A 725 66.94 -27.35 -31.38
C LYS A 725 67.09 -27.35 -32.90
N GLU A 726 66.93 -26.20 -33.56
CA GLU A 726 67.09 -26.09 -35.02
C GLU A 726 68.51 -26.35 -35.51
N ALA A 727 69.53 -25.92 -34.76
CA ALA A 727 70.93 -26.15 -35.12
C ALA A 727 71.31 -27.65 -35.06
N PHE A 728 70.60 -28.44 -34.24
CA PHE A 728 70.86 -29.85 -33.99
C PHE A 728 69.81 -30.82 -34.57
N SER A 729 68.68 -30.34 -35.11
CA SER A 729 67.57 -31.18 -35.60
C SER A 729 67.83 -31.89 -36.95
N ASP A 730 68.77 -31.43 -37.77
CA ASP A 730 69.16 -32.08 -39.03
C ASP A 730 70.70 -32.10 -39.16
N PRO A 731 71.38 -33.18 -38.75
CA PRO A 731 72.83 -33.28 -38.86
C PRO A 731 73.33 -33.38 -40.30
N THR A 732 72.45 -33.61 -41.29
CA THR A 732 72.84 -33.86 -42.68
C THR A 732 72.70 -32.64 -43.61
N VAL A 733 71.99 -31.59 -43.19
CA VAL A 733 71.83 -30.34 -43.96
C VAL A 733 72.47 -29.18 -43.18
N TYR A 734 73.73 -28.90 -43.50
CA TYR A 734 74.51 -27.81 -42.92
C TYR A 734 73.99 -26.42 -43.36
N SER A 735 72.99 -25.87 -42.66
CA SER A 735 72.58 -24.47 -42.84
C SER A 735 73.46 -23.55 -41.98
N LEU A 736 74.40 -22.86 -42.62
CA LEU A 736 75.25 -21.84 -41.98
C LEU A 736 74.43 -20.73 -41.31
N ASP A 737 73.30 -20.34 -41.92
CA ASP A 737 72.45 -19.26 -41.44
C ASP A 737 71.80 -19.59 -40.08
N LYS A 738 71.34 -20.83 -39.88
CA LYS A 738 70.77 -21.30 -38.60
C LYS A 738 71.79 -21.29 -37.46
N ARG A 739 73.05 -21.57 -37.77
CA ARG A 739 74.14 -21.63 -36.78
C ARG A 739 74.66 -20.25 -36.41
N ILE A 740 74.71 -19.34 -37.38
CA ILE A 740 74.91 -17.91 -37.11
C ILE A 740 73.74 -17.38 -36.27
N ALA A 741 72.50 -17.85 -36.51
CA ALA A 741 71.35 -17.49 -35.69
C ALA A 741 71.50 -17.98 -34.23
N LEU A 742 71.99 -19.20 -34.01
CA LEU A 742 72.32 -19.70 -32.66
C LEU A 742 73.33 -18.80 -31.94
N GLY A 743 74.45 -18.44 -32.59
CA GLY A 743 75.43 -17.53 -31.99
C GLY A 743 74.86 -16.12 -31.72
N LYS A 744 73.93 -15.65 -32.55
CA LYS A 744 73.19 -14.39 -32.31
C LYS A 744 72.23 -14.50 -31.12
N ALA A 745 71.57 -15.64 -30.93
CA ALA A 745 70.69 -15.88 -29.79
C ALA A 745 71.49 -15.91 -28.48
N ILE A 746 72.62 -16.62 -28.44
CA ILE A 746 73.54 -16.64 -27.28
C ILE A 746 74.03 -15.24 -26.92
N LYS A 747 74.36 -14.42 -27.93
CA LYS A 747 74.85 -13.05 -27.72
C LYS A 747 73.84 -12.13 -27.02
N LYS A 748 72.53 -12.36 -27.17
CA LYS A 748 71.49 -11.48 -26.63
C LYS A 748 71.33 -11.54 -25.10
N PHE A 749 71.86 -12.58 -24.44
CA PHE A 749 71.68 -12.81 -23.00
C PHE A 749 72.54 -11.98 -22.06
N ASP A 750 73.58 -11.33 -22.55
CA ASP A 750 74.51 -10.60 -21.69
C ASP A 750 74.00 -9.20 -21.36
N LYS A 751 73.19 -9.12 -20.29
CA LYS A 751 72.58 -7.87 -19.81
C LYS A 751 73.44 -7.14 -18.75
N GLY A 752 74.75 -7.35 -18.73
CA GLY A 752 75.66 -6.63 -17.83
C GLY A 752 75.49 -6.99 -16.34
N SER A 753 75.91 -6.10 -15.44
CA SER A 753 76.05 -6.36 -13.98
C SER A 753 74.72 -6.45 -13.21
N GLU A 754 73.77 -7.23 -13.68
CA GLU A 754 72.55 -7.53 -12.95
C GLU A 754 72.83 -8.56 -11.85
N THR A 755 72.42 -8.26 -10.61
CA THR A 755 72.65 -9.12 -9.43
C THR A 755 71.49 -10.09 -9.17
N ARG A 756 70.52 -10.20 -10.09
CA ARG A 756 69.34 -11.06 -9.96
C ARG A 756 69.57 -12.39 -10.69
N PRO A 757 69.00 -13.51 -10.22
CA PRO A 757 69.05 -14.78 -10.94
C PRO A 757 68.23 -14.68 -12.23
N THR A 758 68.76 -15.20 -13.35
CA THR A 758 68.06 -15.17 -14.65
C THR A 758 67.53 -16.57 -15.02
N PRO A 759 66.40 -16.69 -15.74
CA PRO A 759 65.83 -17.98 -16.14
C PRO A 759 66.85 -18.93 -16.80
N ILE A 760 67.75 -18.40 -17.63
CA ILE A 760 68.74 -19.20 -18.36
C ILE A 760 69.70 -19.96 -17.45
N ASP A 761 70.12 -19.36 -16.32
CA ASP A 761 71.04 -19.99 -15.37
C ASP A 761 70.49 -21.31 -14.82
N TYR A 762 69.16 -21.44 -14.78
CA TYR A 762 68.48 -22.59 -14.20
C TYR A 762 67.94 -23.55 -15.26
N TYR A 763 67.48 -23.05 -16.42
CA TYR A 763 66.89 -23.87 -17.49
C TYR A 763 67.91 -24.42 -18.49
N LEU A 764 69.16 -23.95 -18.50
CA LEU A 764 70.18 -24.39 -19.45
C LEU A 764 70.37 -25.93 -19.55
N PRO A 765 70.45 -26.69 -18.44
CA PRO A 765 70.54 -28.15 -18.52
C PRO A 765 69.36 -28.80 -19.25
N ALA A 766 68.16 -28.23 -19.10
CA ALA A 766 66.95 -28.75 -19.69
C ALA A 766 66.83 -28.39 -21.18
N ILE A 767 67.28 -27.19 -21.57
CA ILE A 767 67.37 -26.75 -22.98
C ILE A 767 68.25 -27.71 -23.79
N LEU A 768 69.36 -28.17 -23.23
CA LEU A 768 70.25 -29.11 -23.91
C LEU A 768 69.61 -30.47 -24.15
N LYS A 769 68.83 -30.95 -23.18
CA LYS A 769 68.03 -32.17 -23.30
C LYS A 769 66.89 -32.01 -24.32
N TYR A 770 66.29 -30.81 -24.39
CA TYR A 770 65.26 -30.47 -25.37
C TYR A 770 65.81 -30.43 -26.80
N ALA A 771 66.99 -29.87 -27.01
CA ALA A 771 67.67 -29.80 -28.31
C ALA A 771 68.27 -31.15 -28.79
N GLN A 772 68.10 -32.24 -28.02
CA GLN A 772 68.58 -33.60 -28.33
C GLN A 772 70.09 -33.69 -28.63
N VAL A 773 70.89 -32.87 -27.93
CA VAL A 773 72.35 -32.83 -28.09
C VAL A 773 72.96 -34.14 -27.53
N PRO A 774 73.56 -35.02 -28.36
CA PRO A 774 74.09 -36.30 -27.88
C PRO A 774 75.27 -36.10 -26.91
N ASP A 775 75.29 -36.85 -25.80
CA ASP A 775 76.39 -36.92 -24.82
C ASP A 775 76.85 -35.59 -24.17
N ALA A 776 76.06 -34.52 -24.25
CA ALA A 776 76.39 -33.24 -23.62
C ALA A 776 76.32 -33.31 -22.08
N THR A 777 77.37 -32.87 -21.40
CA THR A 777 77.51 -32.85 -19.92
C THR A 777 77.74 -31.43 -19.38
N ILE A 778 77.09 -30.44 -19.99
CA ILE A 778 77.22 -29.04 -19.59
C ILE A 778 76.63 -28.85 -18.18
N THR A 779 77.46 -28.40 -17.24
CA THR A 779 77.06 -28.04 -15.87
C THR A 779 77.09 -26.52 -15.71
N THR A 780 76.10 -25.94 -15.03
CA THR A 780 75.99 -24.48 -14.81
C THR A 780 77.17 -23.89 -14.03
N GLU A 781 77.83 -24.67 -13.15
CA GLU A 781 79.07 -24.28 -12.45
C GLU A 781 80.23 -23.89 -13.41
N GLY A 782 80.26 -24.45 -14.61
CA GLY A 782 81.30 -24.15 -15.60
C GLY A 782 81.19 -22.76 -16.24
N LEU A 783 79.96 -22.23 -16.36
CA LEU A 783 79.68 -20.90 -16.91
C LEU A 783 80.07 -19.78 -15.94
N VAL A 784 79.66 -19.93 -14.67
CA VAL A 784 79.90 -18.91 -13.62
C VAL A 784 81.38 -18.82 -13.24
N SER A 785 82.13 -19.92 -13.35
CA SER A 785 83.53 -20.01 -12.88
C SER A 785 84.57 -19.33 -13.78
N HIS A 786 84.27 -19.06 -15.05
CA HIS A 786 85.26 -18.55 -16.01
C HIS A 786 85.18 -17.03 -16.31
N GLY A 787 84.17 -16.32 -15.79
CA GLY A 787 84.08 -14.86 -15.92
C GLY A 787 83.90 -14.32 -17.35
N TYR A 788 83.57 -15.19 -18.32
CA TYR A 788 83.25 -14.81 -19.69
C TYR A 788 81.77 -14.52 -19.83
N THR A 789 81.42 -13.53 -20.64
CA THR A 789 80.02 -13.15 -20.85
C THR A 789 79.39 -13.92 -22.00
N TYR A 790 78.07 -14.12 -21.97
CA TYR A 790 77.34 -14.74 -23.08
C TYR A 790 77.51 -13.98 -24.40
N THR A 791 77.79 -12.66 -24.37
CA THR A 791 78.18 -11.89 -25.56
C THR A 791 79.42 -12.48 -26.21
N TYR A 792 80.47 -12.72 -25.42
CA TYR A 792 81.75 -13.23 -25.91
C TYR A 792 81.60 -14.66 -26.45
N GLU A 793 80.89 -15.51 -25.72
CA GLU A 793 80.57 -16.89 -26.14
C GLU A 793 79.83 -16.90 -27.48
N GLY A 794 78.78 -16.07 -27.63
CA GLY A 794 78.00 -15.95 -28.87
C GLY A 794 78.79 -15.34 -30.03
N GLU A 795 79.61 -14.31 -29.77
CA GLU A 795 80.48 -13.70 -30.79
C GLU A 795 81.52 -14.68 -31.34
N LEU A 796 82.18 -15.44 -30.47
CA LEU A 796 83.12 -16.51 -30.85
C LEU A 796 82.45 -17.54 -31.77
N LEU A 797 81.23 -17.95 -31.44
CA LEU A 797 80.48 -18.92 -32.23
C LEU A 797 80.08 -18.35 -33.61
N ILE A 798 79.64 -17.09 -33.67
CA ILE A 798 79.34 -16.39 -34.94
C ILE A 798 80.60 -16.26 -35.81
N GLU A 799 81.72 -15.82 -35.21
CA GLU A 799 83.00 -15.65 -35.91
C GLU A 799 83.51 -16.98 -36.46
N PHE A 800 83.43 -18.03 -35.65
CA PHE A 800 83.76 -19.39 -36.04
C PHE A 800 82.93 -19.87 -37.23
N PHE A 801 81.61 -19.78 -37.17
CA PHE A 801 80.75 -20.21 -38.27
C PHE A 801 80.96 -19.38 -39.55
N LYS A 802 81.15 -18.06 -39.44
CA LYS A 802 81.48 -17.20 -40.60
C LYS A 802 82.85 -17.51 -41.20
N ALA A 803 83.76 -18.13 -40.44
CA ALA A 803 85.08 -18.53 -40.91
C ALA A 803 85.10 -19.90 -41.60
N LEU A 804 84.05 -20.73 -41.44
CA LEU A 804 83.87 -21.98 -42.19
C LEU A 804 83.75 -21.66 -43.70
N GLY A 805 84.86 -21.77 -44.43
CA GLY A 805 85.00 -21.37 -45.84
C GLY A 805 86.18 -20.43 -46.15
N LYS A 806 86.95 -20.01 -45.13
CA LYS A 806 88.17 -19.19 -45.24
C LYS A 806 89.45 -20.05 -45.02
N PRO A 807 90.67 -19.52 -45.27
CA PRO A 807 91.92 -20.30 -45.15
C PRO A 807 92.14 -20.87 -43.74
N ASP A 808 92.68 -22.10 -43.66
CA ASP A 808 92.87 -22.91 -42.44
C ASP A 808 93.52 -22.19 -41.23
N VAL A 809 94.34 -21.17 -41.48
CA VAL A 809 95.06 -20.42 -40.44
C VAL A 809 94.13 -19.53 -39.59
N GLU A 810 93.07 -18.99 -40.17
CA GLU A 810 92.08 -18.16 -39.43
C GLU A 810 91.14 -19.04 -38.59
N ILE A 811 90.80 -20.23 -39.08
CA ILE A 811 89.93 -21.20 -38.38
C ILE A 811 90.66 -21.81 -37.17
N GLY A 812 91.94 -22.18 -37.32
CA GLY A 812 92.71 -22.78 -36.22
C GLY A 812 92.88 -21.87 -34.99
N ALA A 813 93.00 -20.56 -35.20
CA ALA A 813 93.06 -19.58 -34.11
C ALA A 813 91.71 -19.44 -33.38
N LEU A 814 90.60 -19.51 -34.11
CA LEU A 814 89.25 -19.50 -33.53
C LEU A 814 88.94 -20.80 -32.78
N ILE A 815 89.31 -21.97 -33.31
CA ILE A 815 89.18 -23.26 -32.62
C ILE A 815 89.98 -23.26 -31.32
N TYR A 816 91.23 -22.78 -31.35
CA TYR A 816 92.04 -22.68 -30.13
C TYR A 816 91.36 -21.80 -29.06
N LYS A 817 90.83 -20.64 -29.45
CA LYS A 817 90.06 -19.79 -28.53
C LYS A 817 88.81 -20.48 -28.00
N ILE A 818 88.06 -21.16 -28.85
CA ILE A 818 86.89 -21.95 -28.43
C ILE A 818 87.31 -23.02 -27.40
N GLU A 819 88.33 -23.81 -27.68
CA GLU A 819 88.75 -24.91 -26.81
C GLU A 819 89.39 -24.46 -25.47
N THR A 820 89.91 -23.24 -25.40
CA THR A 820 90.71 -22.74 -24.26
C THR A 820 90.13 -21.54 -23.52
N GLU A 821 89.31 -20.73 -24.16
CA GLU A 821 88.80 -19.43 -23.65
C GLU A 821 87.27 -19.39 -23.56
N SER A 822 86.56 -20.45 -23.96
CA SER A 822 85.10 -20.53 -23.94
C SER A 822 84.62 -21.83 -23.30
N TYR A 823 83.47 -21.78 -22.62
CA TYR A 823 82.83 -22.96 -22.03
C TYR A 823 81.60 -23.38 -22.81
N LEU A 824 80.61 -22.51 -23.01
CA LEU A 824 79.37 -22.88 -23.71
C LEU A 824 79.63 -23.15 -25.19
N THR A 825 80.34 -22.24 -25.86
CA THR A 825 80.68 -22.38 -27.28
C THR A 825 81.63 -23.57 -27.52
N LYS A 826 82.50 -23.90 -26.57
CA LYS A 826 83.31 -25.13 -26.58
C LYS A 826 82.48 -26.40 -26.54
N GLU A 827 81.50 -26.46 -25.67
CA GLU A 827 80.67 -27.65 -25.53
C GLU A 827 79.79 -27.85 -26.76
N ILE A 828 79.20 -26.76 -27.29
CA ILE A 828 78.49 -26.74 -28.59
C ILE A 828 79.43 -27.21 -29.73
N TYR A 829 80.68 -26.74 -29.74
CA TYR A 829 81.71 -27.15 -30.70
C TYR A 829 82.11 -28.63 -30.57
N SER A 830 82.18 -29.15 -29.34
CA SER A 830 82.60 -30.54 -29.06
C SER A 830 81.59 -31.56 -29.56
N VAL A 831 80.28 -31.24 -29.46
CA VAL A 831 79.21 -32.07 -30.01
C VAL A 831 79.15 -31.95 -31.53
N TRP A 832 79.57 -30.81 -32.08
CA TRP A 832 79.68 -30.59 -33.52
C TRP A 832 80.81 -31.40 -34.18
N ASN A 833 81.80 -31.91 -33.42
CA ASN A 833 83.09 -32.39 -33.94
C ASN A 833 82.97 -33.15 -35.28
N PRO A 834 83.34 -32.51 -36.42
CA PRO A 834 83.21 -33.08 -37.75
C PRO A 834 84.35 -34.07 -38.02
N GLN A 835 84.68 -34.92 -37.06
CA GLN A 835 85.73 -35.92 -37.23
C GLN A 835 85.36 -37.03 -38.23
N PHE A 836 84.20 -36.95 -38.87
CA PHE A 836 83.87 -37.72 -40.07
C PHE A 836 83.00 -36.89 -41.03
N GLU A 837 83.63 -36.04 -41.83
CA GLU A 837 83.47 -36.04 -43.30
C GLU A 837 84.76 -35.60 -44.01
#